data_AF-A0A1C5LIK8-F1
#
_entry.id   AF-A0A1C5LIK8-F1
#
_cell.length_a   1.000
_cell.length_b   1.000
_cell.length_c   1.000
_cell.angle_alpha   90.00
_cell.angle_beta   90.00
_cell.angle_gamma   90.00
#
_symmetry.space_group_name_H-M   'P 1'
#
loop_
_entity.id
_entity.type
_entity.pdbx_description
1 polymer ?
#
loop_
_entity_poly.entity_id
_entity_poly.type
_entity_poly.pdbx_seq_one_letter_code
_entity_poly.pdbx_strand_id
1 'polypeptide(L)'
;MSSICKTGCGCAEAAGTQKITLHEQVEKYINAVDHKTAYDIAETLAFDEKYLSNALGWRTAGSDAEHRAADYLADKMREIGLTDVEKVAINVDKWQFNDASLTIAGTDVDIMPASYATNGTGPEGITAEIVDVGRGHAADYEGKDVTGKIVVAGADQWNDAWIDKYMNEAKLHGAAAIITYSLDSGYAAFSDDMINMQDLCSKDLMPCVSISRNQYREIAAAIEAGHTEATLKVDNVMQPGEGTAYNVIGKIRGRSSEQQILVAGHYDVYFNGFQDDSCAIGLILAMAQGMLRSGYVPENDIVFVAHASEEWGKIGTQFDWTTGAWEMINHARPEWAGKTIAMFNFELPALYDGEEQFAVQCEPEFAHIVKDFVENSGLLKPPVNGIYPKGYNSVSVDSFCLEDGVSYRASGVPHFINVPGFGEDTPEHANWNRQHYHTKSDDRSTYNADVMMTNLNAYGAMIMYVDHKPALEMDLTATCDDIAEAFDAGIAKAAGVDAAEWDAALAKMRAEVEGLNAQIADINSRYEAALADTAAGSELQVRLDAIRAEGREISRKTLKAFKYIQDHFVGIILTFEIVIKHEAYQRNIVLLEQITDALESGKMSGDEKDPGALDLAWQLNGSAEFTYYSFSPETCKAADSTLFEETNPGRLFWGTGKGFTFADTSEATVSLLAKAAAAESAGADGAGQGAASAAGAEKGAAAFADEIAIYRRAIAAQQELLKDSMEAEIKAMNAFSI
;
A
#
# COMPACT_ATOMS: atom_id res chain seq x y z
N MET A 1 36.35 -53.59 -60.45
CA MET A 1 36.58 -52.82 -61.70
C MET A 1 35.49 -51.76 -61.79
N SER A 2 35.88 -50.50 -62.03
CA SER A 2 35.07 -49.29 -62.35
C SER A 2 33.95 -48.90 -61.37
N SER A 3 34.00 -47.81 -60.59
CA SER A 3 34.13 -46.38 -60.94
C SER A 3 33.08 -45.88 -61.94
N ILE A 4 32.15 -45.03 -61.49
CA ILE A 4 31.99 -43.62 -61.92
C ILE A 4 31.03 -42.87 -60.96
N CYS A 5 31.39 -41.61 -60.75
CA CYS A 5 30.93 -40.59 -59.82
C CYS A 5 29.75 -39.76 -60.38
N LYS A 6 28.86 -39.21 -59.51
CA LYS A 6 28.63 -37.75 -59.31
C LYS A 6 27.26 -37.39 -58.71
N THR A 7 27.34 -36.78 -57.52
CA THR A 7 26.68 -35.54 -57.04
C THR A 7 25.19 -35.27 -57.34
N GLY A 8 24.44 -35.11 -56.25
CA GLY A 8 23.22 -34.30 -56.16
C GLY A 8 23.04 -33.82 -54.72
N CYS A 9 23.70 -32.70 -54.38
CA CYS A 9 23.47 -31.95 -53.15
C CYS A 9 22.16 -31.17 -53.35
N GLY A 10 21.11 -31.52 -52.60
CA GLY A 10 19.89 -30.72 -52.51
C GLY A 10 19.90 -29.98 -51.17
N CYS A 11 20.50 -28.78 -51.16
CA CYS A 11 20.19 -27.81 -50.13
C CYS A 11 18.71 -27.48 -50.24
N ALA A 12 17.92 -27.87 -49.26
CA ALA A 12 16.61 -27.28 -49.06
C ALA A 12 16.85 -25.81 -48.68
N GLU A 13 16.48 -24.90 -49.59
CA GLU A 13 16.34 -23.49 -49.27
C GLU A 13 15.39 -23.38 -48.07
N ALA A 14 15.94 -22.92 -46.94
CA ALA A 14 15.12 -22.49 -45.82
C ALA A 14 14.28 -21.31 -46.32
N ALA A 15 12.99 -21.56 -46.56
CA ALA A 15 12.02 -20.50 -46.77
C ALA A 15 12.13 -19.54 -45.58
N GLY A 16 12.52 -18.29 -45.87
CA GLY A 16 12.69 -17.26 -44.85
C GLY A 16 11.40 -17.08 -44.08
N THR A 17 11.38 -17.53 -42.83
CA THR A 17 10.32 -17.20 -41.88
C THR A 17 10.41 -15.70 -41.61
N GLN A 18 9.49 -14.95 -42.19
CA GLN A 18 9.30 -13.53 -41.91
C GLN A 18 9.13 -13.35 -40.40
N LYS A 19 9.98 -12.53 -39.77
CA LYS A 19 9.97 -12.29 -38.33
C LYS A 19 8.69 -11.51 -37.98
N ILE A 20 7.88 -12.04 -37.07
CA ILE A 20 6.59 -11.45 -36.66
C ILE A 20 6.87 -10.17 -35.87
N THR A 21 6.20 -9.06 -36.22
CA THR A 21 6.31 -7.75 -35.55
C THR A 21 5.76 -7.79 -34.12
N LEU A 22 6.14 -6.84 -33.25
CA LEU A 22 5.56 -6.72 -31.91
C LEU A 22 4.04 -6.56 -31.97
N HIS A 23 3.52 -5.74 -32.89
CA HIS A 23 2.09 -5.56 -33.10
C HIS A 23 1.37 -6.89 -33.40
N GLU A 24 1.91 -7.71 -34.31
CA GLU A 24 1.34 -9.03 -34.60
C GLU A 24 1.45 -10.01 -33.42
N GLN A 25 2.48 -9.90 -32.58
CA GLN A 25 2.61 -10.70 -31.35
C GLN A 25 1.54 -10.29 -30.32
N VAL A 26 1.35 -8.99 -30.09
CA VAL A 26 0.32 -8.45 -29.19
C VAL A 26 -1.08 -8.85 -29.68
N GLU A 27 -1.36 -8.76 -30.97
CA GLU A 27 -2.63 -9.21 -31.54
C GLU A 27 -2.87 -10.71 -31.28
N LYS A 28 -1.84 -11.55 -31.40
CA LYS A 28 -1.98 -12.98 -31.05
C LYS A 28 -2.24 -13.20 -29.57
N TYR A 29 -1.60 -12.43 -28.69
CA TYR A 29 -1.84 -12.46 -27.25
C TYR A 29 -3.28 -12.06 -26.91
N ILE A 30 -3.75 -10.91 -27.41
CA ILE A 30 -5.11 -10.40 -27.18
C ILE A 30 -6.17 -11.40 -27.69
N ASN A 31 -5.91 -12.08 -28.80
CA ASN A 31 -6.82 -13.12 -29.31
C ASN A 31 -6.77 -14.44 -28.50
N ALA A 32 -5.78 -14.63 -27.64
CA ALA A 32 -5.56 -15.86 -26.87
C ALA A 32 -5.94 -15.75 -25.39
N VAL A 33 -6.02 -14.53 -24.85
CA VAL A 33 -6.39 -14.25 -23.46
C VAL A 33 -7.90 -14.29 -23.26
N ASP A 34 -8.36 -14.74 -22.08
CA ASP A 34 -9.78 -14.91 -21.77
C ASP A 34 -10.06 -14.63 -20.28
N HIS A 35 -10.92 -13.64 -20.03
CA HIS A 35 -11.32 -13.24 -18.68
C HIS A 35 -11.99 -14.37 -17.88
N LYS A 36 -12.60 -15.38 -18.55
CA LYS A 36 -13.18 -16.53 -17.86
C LYS A 36 -12.14 -17.33 -17.08
N THR A 37 -10.92 -17.44 -17.62
CA THR A 37 -9.82 -18.10 -16.91
C THR A 37 -9.48 -17.36 -15.63
N ALA A 38 -9.47 -16.02 -15.67
CA ALA A 38 -9.25 -15.20 -14.49
C ALA A 38 -10.37 -15.39 -13.46
N TYR A 39 -11.63 -15.35 -13.90
CA TYR A 39 -12.80 -15.57 -13.04
C TYR A 39 -12.76 -16.93 -12.35
N ASP A 40 -12.53 -18.02 -13.08
CA ASP A 40 -12.56 -19.38 -12.52
C ASP A 40 -11.48 -19.59 -11.45
N ILE A 41 -10.31 -18.98 -11.62
CA ILE A 41 -9.22 -19.02 -10.64
C ILE A 41 -9.59 -18.21 -9.39
N ALA A 42 -10.07 -16.98 -9.58
CA ALA A 42 -10.50 -16.11 -8.49
C ALA A 42 -11.65 -16.76 -7.68
N GLU A 43 -12.63 -17.34 -8.37
CA GLU A 43 -13.77 -18.02 -7.74
C GLU A 43 -13.31 -19.21 -6.88
N THR A 44 -12.35 -19.99 -7.39
CA THR A 44 -11.79 -21.12 -6.64
C THR A 44 -11.08 -20.65 -5.38
N LEU A 45 -10.24 -19.62 -5.47
CA LEU A 45 -9.51 -19.09 -4.32
C LEU A 45 -10.45 -18.50 -3.27
N ALA A 46 -11.45 -17.74 -3.68
CA ALA A 46 -12.33 -17.02 -2.75
C ALA A 46 -13.38 -17.93 -2.09
N PHE A 47 -13.84 -19.00 -2.74
CA PHE A 47 -15.04 -19.72 -2.30
C PHE A 47 -14.90 -21.24 -2.15
N ASP A 48 -13.80 -21.87 -2.58
CA ASP A 48 -13.56 -23.27 -2.24
C ASP A 48 -13.08 -23.37 -0.78
N GLU A 49 -13.94 -23.90 0.09
CA GLU A 49 -13.68 -24.10 1.52
C GLU A 49 -12.36 -24.85 1.80
N LYS A 50 -11.85 -25.64 0.83
CA LYS A 50 -10.54 -26.27 0.93
C LYS A 50 -9.42 -25.23 1.13
N TYR A 51 -9.54 -24.01 0.63
CA TYR A 51 -8.50 -22.98 0.69
C TYR A 51 -8.79 -21.89 1.72
N LEU A 52 -9.75 -22.13 2.62
CA LEU A 52 -10.18 -21.20 3.67
C LEU A 52 -10.04 -21.88 5.04
N SER A 53 -9.88 -21.09 6.10
CA SER A 53 -9.67 -21.59 7.46
C SER A 53 -11.00 -21.90 8.15
N ASN A 54 -12.05 -21.16 7.82
CA ASN A 54 -13.36 -21.27 8.47
C ASN A 54 -14.49 -20.69 7.58
N ALA A 55 -15.73 -20.72 8.10
CA ALA A 55 -16.93 -20.32 7.38
C ALA A 55 -17.02 -18.82 7.04
N LEU A 56 -16.21 -17.96 7.67
CA LEU A 56 -16.13 -16.54 7.34
C LEU A 56 -15.19 -16.27 6.15
N GLY A 57 -14.34 -17.22 5.74
CA GLY A 57 -13.55 -17.15 4.50
C GLY A 57 -12.03 -17.02 4.66
N TRP A 58 -11.49 -17.03 5.87
CA TRP A 58 -10.12 -16.59 6.15
C TRP A 58 -8.97 -17.36 5.47
N ARG A 59 -7.97 -16.63 4.98
CA ARG A 59 -6.67 -17.17 4.56
C ARG A 59 -5.55 -16.22 4.98
N THR A 60 -5.05 -16.40 6.19
CA THR A 60 -4.11 -15.50 6.87
C THR A 60 -2.66 -15.96 6.80
N ALA A 61 -1.73 -15.07 7.17
CA ALA A 61 -0.28 -15.31 7.17
C ALA A 61 0.13 -16.61 7.90
N GLY A 62 0.75 -17.53 7.15
CA GLY A 62 1.26 -18.80 7.65
C GLY A 62 0.20 -19.75 8.18
N SER A 63 -1.07 -19.54 7.81
CA SER A 63 -2.19 -20.42 8.14
C SER A 63 -2.16 -21.71 7.33
N ASP A 64 -2.87 -22.72 7.83
CA ASP A 64 -3.04 -23.97 7.09
C ASP A 64 -3.80 -23.75 5.76
N ALA A 65 -4.66 -22.73 5.69
CA ALA A 65 -5.38 -22.35 4.48
C ALA A 65 -4.45 -21.74 3.43
N GLU A 66 -3.54 -20.87 3.84
CA GLU A 66 -2.52 -20.28 2.97
C GLU A 66 -1.62 -21.36 2.37
N HIS A 67 -1.16 -22.33 3.17
CA HIS A 67 -0.34 -23.44 2.66
C HIS A 67 -1.04 -24.26 1.58
N ARG A 68 -2.34 -24.55 1.76
CA ARG A 68 -3.16 -25.29 0.80
C ARG A 68 -3.43 -24.48 -0.47
N ALA A 69 -3.66 -23.18 -0.34
CA ALA A 69 -3.81 -22.27 -1.48
C ALA A 69 -2.49 -22.17 -2.27
N ALA A 70 -1.35 -22.07 -1.59
CA ALA A 70 -0.04 -22.07 -2.22
C ALA A 70 0.23 -23.35 -3.03
N ASP A 71 -0.19 -24.51 -2.51
CA ASP A 71 -0.09 -25.78 -3.25
C ASP A 71 -0.98 -25.77 -4.50
N TYR A 72 -2.22 -25.28 -4.37
CA TYR A 72 -3.13 -25.10 -5.51
C TYR A 72 -2.55 -24.17 -6.57
N LEU A 73 -1.99 -23.03 -6.18
CA LEU A 73 -1.40 -22.06 -7.09
C LEU A 73 -0.19 -22.65 -7.82
N ALA A 74 0.68 -23.38 -7.11
CA ALA A 74 1.82 -24.04 -7.74
C ALA A 74 1.35 -25.09 -8.77
N ASP A 75 0.32 -25.87 -8.45
CA ASP A 75 -0.25 -26.84 -9.39
C ASP A 75 -0.92 -26.14 -10.57
N LYS A 76 -1.62 -25.03 -10.34
CA LYS A 76 -2.29 -24.24 -11.38
C LYS A 76 -1.29 -23.60 -12.34
N MET A 77 -0.20 -23.05 -11.83
CA MET A 77 0.91 -22.52 -12.64
C MET A 77 1.52 -23.61 -13.53
N ARG A 78 1.73 -24.83 -13.00
CA ARG A 78 2.20 -25.97 -13.79
C ARG A 78 1.19 -26.41 -14.86
N GLU A 79 -0.10 -26.44 -14.52
CA GLU A 79 -1.20 -26.76 -15.45
C GLU A 79 -1.24 -25.78 -16.63
N ILE A 80 -1.07 -24.48 -16.36
CA ILE A 80 -0.99 -23.42 -17.37
C ILE A 80 0.21 -23.61 -18.31
N GLY A 81 1.29 -24.23 -17.81
CA GLY A 81 2.52 -24.48 -18.56
C GLY A 81 3.68 -23.57 -18.18
N LEU A 82 3.59 -22.85 -17.06
CA LEU A 82 4.73 -22.12 -16.50
C LEU A 82 5.84 -23.09 -16.07
N THR A 83 7.08 -22.62 -16.15
CA THR A 83 8.28 -23.37 -15.76
C THR A 83 8.88 -22.79 -14.48
N ASP A 84 9.81 -23.52 -13.86
CA ASP A 84 10.48 -23.11 -12.62
C ASP A 84 9.49 -22.75 -11.50
N VAL A 85 8.42 -23.53 -11.40
CA VAL A 85 7.36 -23.28 -10.42
C VAL A 85 7.82 -23.67 -9.02
N GLU A 86 7.84 -22.70 -8.11
CA GLU A 86 8.37 -22.82 -6.75
C GLU A 86 7.45 -22.15 -5.73
N LYS A 87 7.27 -22.80 -4.58
CA LYS A 87 6.78 -22.18 -3.35
C LYS A 87 7.99 -21.63 -2.59
N VAL A 88 8.16 -20.32 -2.61
CA VAL A 88 9.27 -19.62 -1.95
C VAL A 88 8.85 -19.32 -0.51
N ALA A 89 9.50 -19.98 0.45
CA ALA A 89 9.24 -19.76 1.86
C ALA A 89 9.67 -18.35 2.29
N ILE A 90 8.80 -17.66 3.04
CA ILE A 90 9.02 -16.34 3.63
C ILE A 90 8.71 -16.36 5.12
N ASN A 91 9.37 -15.49 5.88
CA ASN A 91 9.23 -15.42 7.33
C ASN A 91 8.12 -14.44 7.74
N VAL A 92 7.07 -14.95 8.38
CA VAL A 92 5.92 -14.16 8.86
C VAL A 92 5.65 -14.47 10.32
N ASP A 93 4.83 -13.66 10.97
CA ASP A 93 4.23 -14.05 12.25
C ASP A 93 3.03 -14.96 11.94
N LYS A 94 2.90 -16.09 12.62
CA LYS A 94 1.80 -17.03 12.32
C LYS A 94 0.50 -16.44 12.81
N TRP A 95 -0.53 -16.49 11.98
CA TRP A 95 -1.91 -16.22 12.36
C TRP A 95 -2.83 -17.31 11.83
N GLN A 96 -3.51 -18.02 12.73
CA GLN A 96 -4.49 -19.06 12.40
C GLN A 96 -5.80 -18.80 13.14
N PHE A 97 -6.82 -18.34 12.42
CA PHE A 97 -8.17 -18.15 12.94
C PHE A 97 -9.09 -19.30 12.56
N ASN A 98 -9.47 -20.13 13.53
CA ASN A 98 -10.26 -21.34 13.31
C ASN A 98 -11.76 -21.11 13.56
N ASP A 99 -12.10 -20.52 14.70
CA ASP A 99 -13.50 -20.34 15.11
C ASP A 99 -13.64 -19.32 16.23
N ALA A 100 -14.85 -18.79 16.44
CA ALA A 100 -15.18 -17.99 17.61
C ALA A 100 -16.68 -18.08 17.95
N SER A 101 -17.02 -17.85 19.21
CA SER A 101 -18.40 -17.75 19.67
C SER A 101 -18.54 -16.73 20.80
N LEU A 102 -19.61 -15.94 20.77
CA LEU A 102 -20.04 -15.07 21.85
C LEU A 102 -21.48 -15.41 22.22
N THR A 103 -21.70 -15.74 23.49
CA THR A 103 -23.03 -16.00 24.06
C THR A 103 -23.30 -15.11 25.27
N ILE A 104 -24.54 -14.70 25.50
CA ILE A 104 -24.96 -13.96 26.70
C ILE A 104 -25.95 -14.80 27.52
N ALA A 105 -25.67 -14.95 28.81
CA ALA A 105 -26.44 -15.81 29.70
C ALA A 105 -27.89 -15.31 29.87
N GLY A 106 -28.84 -16.20 29.58
CA GLY A 106 -30.27 -15.91 29.70
C GLY A 106 -30.88 -15.25 28.47
N THR A 107 -30.17 -15.19 27.34
CA THR A 107 -30.68 -14.72 26.05
C THR A 107 -30.45 -15.78 24.95
N ASP A 108 -30.96 -15.52 23.75
CA ASP A 108 -30.71 -16.32 22.55
C ASP A 108 -29.52 -15.76 21.72
N VAL A 109 -28.73 -14.84 22.28
CA VAL A 109 -27.56 -14.26 21.60
C VAL A 109 -26.51 -15.35 21.41
N ASP A 110 -26.19 -15.64 20.14
CA ASP A 110 -25.17 -16.58 19.70
C ASP A 110 -24.52 -16.05 18.41
N ILE A 111 -23.32 -15.47 18.56
CA ILE A 111 -22.62 -14.73 17.51
C ILE A 111 -21.28 -15.41 17.23
N MET A 112 -20.93 -15.57 15.94
CA MET A 112 -19.56 -15.88 15.51
C MET A 112 -18.85 -14.57 15.16
N PRO A 113 -18.04 -13.98 16.05
CA PRO A 113 -17.29 -12.77 15.74
C PRO A 113 -16.07 -13.09 14.87
N ALA A 114 -15.57 -12.10 14.14
CA ALA A 114 -14.32 -12.19 13.38
C ALA A 114 -13.13 -11.78 14.27
N SER A 115 -12.00 -12.50 14.23
CA SER A 115 -10.85 -12.20 15.10
C SER A 115 -9.78 -11.39 14.37
N TYR A 116 -9.16 -10.41 15.05
CA TYR A 116 -7.90 -9.79 14.61
C TYR A 116 -6.70 -10.70 14.92
N ALA A 117 -5.50 -10.34 14.46
CA ALA A 117 -4.23 -11.05 14.70
C ALA A 117 -3.72 -10.93 16.16
N THR A 118 -4.54 -11.36 17.13
CA THR A 118 -4.22 -11.47 18.57
C THR A 118 -4.33 -12.91 19.04
N ASN A 119 -3.71 -13.30 20.15
CA ASN A 119 -4.03 -14.62 20.69
C ASN A 119 -5.48 -14.67 21.17
N GLY A 120 -6.15 -15.78 20.85
CA GLY A 120 -7.52 -16.04 21.25
C GLY A 120 -7.67 -16.31 22.75
N THR A 121 -8.80 -16.88 23.13
CA THR A 121 -9.08 -17.22 24.53
C THR A 121 -8.52 -18.60 24.91
N GLY A 122 -8.53 -18.93 26.20
CA GLY A 122 -8.33 -20.31 26.62
C GLY A 122 -9.50 -21.22 26.18
N PRO A 123 -9.36 -22.55 26.20
CA PRO A 123 -10.40 -23.48 25.73
C PRO A 123 -11.78 -23.32 26.39
N GLU A 124 -11.80 -22.86 27.64
CA GLU A 124 -13.04 -22.61 28.38
C GLU A 124 -13.70 -21.26 28.02
N GLY A 125 -12.99 -20.39 27.31
CA GLY A 125 -13.39 -19.01 27.02
C GLY A 125 -13.10 -18.03 28.15
N ILE A 126 -13.50 -16.78 27.95
CA ILE A 126 -13.61 -15.74 28.97
C ILE A 126 -15.10 -15.60 29.30
N THR A 127 -15.50 -15.98 30.50
CA THR A 127 -16.83 -15.69 31.04
C THR A 127 -16.73 -14.52 32.01
N ALA A 128 -17.33 -13.39 31.65
CA ALA A 128 -17.27 -12.15 32.44
C ALA A 128 -18.48 -11.27 32.17
N GLU A 129 -18.60 -10.19 32.92
CA GLU A 129 -19.56 -9.13 32.61
C GLU A 129 -19.18 -8.45 31.27
N ILE A 130 -20.16 -8.21 30.39
CA ILE A 130 -20.02 -7.40 29.19
C ILE A 130 -20.46 -5.95 29.45
N VAL A 131 -19.64 -4.98 29.03
CA VAL A 131 -19.86 -3.55 29.28
C VAL A 131 -19.79 -2.77 27.97
N ASP A 132 -20.83 -2.00 27.68
CA ASP A 132 -20.85 -1.06 26.57
C ASP A 132 -20.04 0.21 26.92
N VAL A 133 -18.97 0.43 26.14
CA VAL A 133 -18.07 1.58 26.29
C VAL A 133 -18.26 2.62 25.18
N GLY A 134 -19.43 2.68 24.56
CA GLY A 134 -19.77 3.72 23.59
C GLY A 134 -18.83 3.71 22.39
N ARG A 135 -18.16 4.83 22.12
CA ARG A 135 -17.16 4.94 21.05
C ARG A 135 -15.84 4.25 21.42
N GLY A 136 -15.62 3.92 22.69
CA GLY A 136 -14.34 3.39 23.17
C GLY A 136 -13.25 4.45 23.25
N HIS A 137 -13.63 5.74 23.28
CA HIS A 137 -12.74 6.86 23.54
C HIS A 137 -12.37 6.93 25.01
N ALA A 138 -11.31 7.66 25.36
CA ALA A 138 -10.85 7.79 26.74
C ALA A 138 -11.97 8.26 27.69
N ALA A 139 -12.77 9.24 27.25
CA ALA A 139 -13.89 9.77 28.02
C ALA A 139 -15.01 8.73 28.27
N ASP A 140 -15.19 7.74 27.40
CA ASP A 140 -16.25 6.74 27.55
C ASP A 140 -16.00 5.73 28.67
N TYR A 141 -14.76 5.62 29.14
CA TYR A 141 -14.37 4.79 30.29
C TYR A 141 -14.54 5.52 31.62
N GLU A 142 -14.72 6.84 31.63
CA GLU A 142 -14.88 7.61 32.86
C GLU A 142 -16.09 7.12 33.67
N GLY A 143 -15.84 6.73 34.93
CA GLY A 143 -16.88 6.22 35.83
C GLY A 143 -17.35 4.79 35.55
N LYS A 144 -16.75 4.07 34.60
CA LYS A 144 -17.01 2.64 34.34
C LYS A 144 -15.88 1.77 34.90
N ASP A 145 -16.22 0.71 35.62
CA ASP A 145 -15.26 -0.34 35.98
C ASP A 145 -15.30 -1.45 34.93
N VAL A 146 -14.24 -1.53 34.12
CA VAL A 146 -14.07 -2.54 33.06
C VAL A 146 -12.98 -3.57 33.40
N THR A 147 -12.43 -3.52 34.62
CA THR A 147 -11.32 -4.40 35.02
C THR A 147 -11.74 -5.87 34.94
N GLY A 148 -11.08 -6.65 34.08
CA GLY A 148 -11.36 -8.08 33.88
C GLY A 148 -12.66 -8.37 33.12
N LYS A 149 -13.31 -7.36 32.53
CA LYS A 149 -14.59 -7.48 31.80
C LYS A 149 -14.38 -7.57 30.29
N ILE A 150 -15.43 -7.97 29.58
CA ILE A 150 -15.48 -7.89 28.11
C ILE A 150 -16.08 -6.53 27.76
N VAL A 151 -15.39 -5.72 26.96
CA VAL A 151 -15.92 -4.42 26.53
C VAL A 151 -16.44 -4.51 25.09
N VAL A 152 -17.52 -3.79 24.79
CA VAL A 152 -18.02 -3.60 23.41
C VAL A 152 -17.97 -2.12 23.03
N ALA A 153 -17.36 -1.82 21.89
CA ALA A 153 -17.10 -0.45 21.41
C ALA A 153 -17.47 -0.28 19.93
N GLY A 154 -18.09 0.85 19.60
CA GLY A 154 -18.31 1.27 18.22
C GLY A 154 -17.06 1.97 17.66
N ALA A 155 -16.36 1.30 16.74
CA ALA A 155 -15.12 1.79 16.14
C ALA A 155 -15.37 2.45 14.78
N ASP A 156 -14.67 3.54 14.50
CA ASP A 156 -14.72 4.25 13.23
C ASP A 156 -13.31 4.32 12.62
N GLN A 157 -12.89 3.20 12.04
CA GLN A 157 -11.55 3.07 11.44
C GLN A 157 -11.35 3.90 10.17
N TRP A 158 -12.38 4.62 9.70
CA TRP A 158 -12.28 5.53 8.56
C TRP A 158 -11.96 6.96 8.99
N ASN A 159 -12.62 7.46 10.05
CA ASN A 159 -12.54 8.88 10.43
C ASN A 159 -11.81 9.15 11.76
N ASP A 160 -11.55 8.12 12.56
CA ASP A 160 -11.20 8.30 13.98
C ASP A 160 -9.82 7.71 14.29
N ALA A 161 -9.72 6.38 14.30
CA ALA A 161 -8.46 5.70 14.54
C ALA A 161 -8.51 4.23 14.09
N TRP A 162 -7.34 3.65 13.87
CA TRP A 162 -7.22 2.22 13.63
C TRP A 162 -7.55 1.39 14.88
N ILE A 163 -7.81 0.08 14.69
CA ILE A 163 -8.22 -0.82 15.78
C ILE A 163 -7.23 -0.86 16.96
N ASP A 164 -5.94 -0.63 16.67
CA ASP A 164 -4.87 -0.61 17.65
C ASP A 164 -5.17 0.37 18.79
N LYS A 165 -5.72 1.56 18.50
CA LYS A 165 -6.04 2.57 19.52
C LYS A 165 -7.15 2.08 20.45
N TYR A 166 -8.25 1.57 19.90
CA TYR A 166 -9.36 1.05 20.70
C TYR A 166 -8.92 -0.13 21.60
N MET A 167 -8.07 -1.04 21.08
CA MET A 167 -7.54 -2.15 21.85
C MET A 167 -6.58 -1.68 22.95
N ASN A 168 -5.67 -0.75 22.66
CA ASN A 168 -4.74 -0.19 23.64
C ASN A 168 -5.49 0.59 24.74
N GLU A 169 -6.53 1.36 24.39
CA GLU A 169 -7.36 2.08 25.36
C GLU A 169 -8.10 1.11 26.27
N ALA A 170 -8.78 0.09 25.71
CA ALA A 170 -9.42 -0.96 26.50
C ALA A 170 -8.43 -1.66 27.44
N LYS A 171 -7.19 -1.89 26.98
CA LYS A 171 -6.12 -2.49 27.79
C LYS A 171 -5.72 -1.59 28.95
N LEU A 172 -5.58 -0.30 28.69
CA LEU A 172 -5.21 0.70 29.67
C LEU A 172 -6.21 0.73 30.84
N HIS A 173 -7.50 0.60 30.55
CA HIS A 173 -8.57 0.53 31.57
C HIS A 173 -8.78 -0.86 32.18
N GLY A 174 -8.02 -1.87 31.76
CA GLY A 174 -7.99 -3.19 32.39
C GLY A 174 -8.98 -4.22 31.84
N ALA A 175 -9.56 -4.00 30.66
CA ALA A 175 -10.43 -4.98 30.00
C ALA A 175 -9.73 -6.33 29.75
N ALA A 176 -10.50 -7.42 29.78
CA ALA A 176 -10.01 -8.77 29.49
C ALA A 176 -10.10 -9.14 28.00
N ALA A 177 -11.05 -8.53 27.27
CA ALA A 177 -11.22 -8.66 25.83
C ALA A 177 -12.01 -7.45 25.30
N ILE A 178 -11.86 -7.16 24.01
CA ILE A 178 -12.61 -6.12 23.30
C ILE A 178 -13.37 -6.73 22.12
N ILE A 179 -14.63 -6.33 21.99
CA ILE A 179 -15.49 -6.58 20.84
C ILE A 179 -15.75 -5.24 20.17
N THR A 180 -15.50 -5.12 18.87
CA THR A 180 -15.77 -3.91 18.11
C THR A 180 -16.85 -4.11 17.06
N TYR A 181 -17.46 -3.01 16.61
CA TYR A 181 -18.32 -2.99 15.43
C TYR A 181 -18.12 -1.67 14.68
N SER A 182 -18.23 -1.70 13.35
CA SER A 182 -18.08 -0.48 12.54
C SER A 182 -19.30 0.42 12.64
N LEU A 183 -19.07 1.71 12.80
CA LEU A 183 -20.11 2.73 12.82
C LEU A 183 -20.56 3.13 11.40
N ASP A 184 -21.70 3.81 11.27
CA ASP A 184 -22.25 4.24 9.97
C ASP A 184 -21.28 5.17 9.19
N SER A 185 -20.49 5.95 9.93
CA SER A 185 -19.45 6.82 9.38
C SER A 185 -18.20 6.06 8.93
N GLY A 186 -18.00 4.82 9.37
CA GLY A 186 -16.83 3.99 9.08
C GLY A 186 -16.97 3.08 7.86
N TYR A 187 -16.09 2.07 7.80
CA TYR A 187 -16.16 0.92 6.89
C TYR A 187 -17.42 0.06 7.10
N ALA A 188 -17.63 -0.94 6.24
CA ALA A 188 -18.81 -1.82 6.26
C ALA A 188 -20.13 -1.06 6.06
N ALA A 189 -20.12 0.01 5.26
CA ALA A 189 -21.27 0.84 4.97
C ALA A 189 -22.34 0.15 4.09
N PHE A 190 -22.04 -0.99 3.48
CA PHE A 190 -22.97 -1.70 2.59
C PHE A 190 -24.24 -2.19 3.30
N SER A 191 -24.13 -2.67 4.54
CA SER A 191 -25.26 -3.15 5.35
C SER A 191 -24.89 -3.27 6.83
N ASP A 192 -25.88 -3.12 7.72
CA ASP A 192 -25.73 -3.32 9.17
C ASP A 192 -25.34 -4.77 9.56
N ASP A 193 -25.41 -5.72 8.62
CA ASP A 193 -24.98 -7.12 8.79
C ASP A 193 -23.51 -7.37 8.40
N MET A 194 -22.78 -6.33 7.98
CA MET A 194 -21.36 -6.44 7.62
C MET A 194 -20.48 -6.38 8.86
N ILE A 195 -19.48 -7.25 8.86
CA ILE A 195 -18.33 -7.21 9.76
C ILE A 195 -17.18 -6.71 8.89
N ASN A 196 -16.45 -5.71 9.36
CA ASN A 196 -15.21 -5.26 8.73
C ASN A 196 -14.02 -5.69 9.59
N MET A 197 -12.95 -6.06 8.91
CA MET A 197 -11.63 -6.34 9.47
C MET A 197 -10.62 -5.42 8.82
N GLN A 198 -9.49 -5.28 9.49
CA GLN A 198 -8.33 -4.51 9.06
C GLN A 198 -7.09 -5.16 9.69
N ASP A 199 -5.90 -4.76 9.27
CA ASP A 199 -4.64 -5.17 9.90
C ASP A 199 -4.55 -4.69 11.38
N LEU A 200 -3.63 -5.29 12.16
CA LEU A 200 -3.44 -4.96 13.57
C LEU A 200 -2.05 -4.41 13.83
N CYS A 201 -1.99 -3.08 13.97
CA CYS A 201 -0.74 -2.35 14.15
C CYS A 201 -0.29 -2.24 15.62
N SER A 202 -0.41 -3.32 16.38
CA SER A 202 -0.10 -3.36 17.81
C SER A 202 0.50 -4.68 18.23
N LYS A 203 1.07 -4.74 19.43
CA LYS A 203 1.45 -6.00 20.07
C LYS A 203 0.20 -6.80 20.45
N ASP A 204 0.39 -8.08 20.74
CA ASP A 204 -0.66 -8.92 21.29
C ASP A 204 -0.98 -8.51 22.74
N LEU A 205 -2.17 -7.91 22.96
CA LEU A 205 -2.56 -7.35 24.26
C LEU A 205 -3.70 -8.10 24.95
N MET A 206 -4.68 -8.55 24.17
CA MET A 206 -5.90 -9.25 24.58
C MET A 206 -6.63 -9.80 23.34
N PRO A 207 -7.57 -10.75 23.49
CA PRO A 207 -8.49 -11.10 22.42
C PRO A 207 -9.25 -9.88 21.91
N CYS A 208 -9.14 -9.63 20.61
CA CYS A 208 -9.78 -8.52 19.91
C CYS A 208 -10.58 -9.08 18.73
N VAL A 209 -11.89 -8.83 18.73
CA VAL A 209 -12.82 -9.37 17.72
C VAL A 209 -13.79 -8.31 17.23
N SER A 210 -14.30 -8.47 16.01
CA SER A 210 -15.26 -7.59 15.34
C SER A 210 -16.60 -8.30 15.10
N ILE A 211 -17.71 -7.56 15.20
CA ILE A 211 -19.08 -7.99 14.93
C ILE A 211 -19.81 -6.96 14.06
N SER A 212 -21.00 -7.31 13.58
CA SER A 212 -21.83 -6.39 12.81
C SER A 212 -22.61 -5.42 13.70
N ARG A 213 -23.10 -4.32 13.12
CA ARG A 213 -23.99 -3.38 13.84
C ARG A 213 -25.26 -4.05 14.34
N ASN A 214 -25.85 -4.96 13.55
CA ASN A 214 -27.02 -5.72 13.99
C ASN A 214 -26.71 -6.63 15.17
N GLN A 215 -25.57 -7.30 15.16
CA GLN A 215 -25.12 -8.12 16.29
C GLN A 215 -24.86 -7.26 17.54
N TYR A 216 -24.30 -6.06 17.39
CA TYR A 216 -24.21 -5.10 18.50
C TYR A 216 -25.58 -4.74 19.07
N ARG A 217 -26.61 -4.51 18.23
CA ARG A 217 -27.97 -4.19 18.71
C ARG A 217 -28.56 -5.32 19.56
N GLU A 218 -28.26 -6.57 19.24
CA GLU A 218 -28.66 -7.73 20.05
C GLU A 218 -27.97 -7.72 21.43
N ILE A 219 -26.67 -7.43 21.46
CA ILE A 219 -25.88 -7.29 22.71
C ILE A 219 -26.41 -6.11 23.55
N ALA A 220 -26.63 -4.95 22.95
CA ALA A 220 -27.13 -3.76 23.63
C ALA A 220 -28.51 -4.01 24.26
N ALA A 221 -29.41 -4.68 23.54
CA ALA A 221 -30.71 -5.07 24.07
C ALA A 221 -30.61 -6.06 25.25
N ALA A 222 -29.66 -7.01 25.20
CA ALA A 222 -29.40 -7.92 26.32
C ALA A 222 -28.89 -7.17 27.57
N ILE A 223 -27.95 -6.24 27.39
CA ILE A 223 -27.43 -5.39 28.47
C ILE A 223 -28.55 -4.54 29.08
N GLU A 224 -29.39 -3.89 28.26
CA GLU A 224 -30.53 -3.09 28.73
C GLU A 224 -31.53 -3.93 29.52
N ALA A 225 -31.73 -5.19 29.13
CA ALA A 225 -32.57 -6.15 29.85
C ALA A 225 -31.92 -6.72 31.13
N GLY A 226 -30.67 -6.33 31.45
CA GLY A 226 -29.94 -6.77 32.65
C GLY A 226 -29.19 -8.10 32.49
N HIS A 227 -29.06 -8.60 31.27
CA HIS A 227 -28.28 -9.80 30.95
C HIS A 227 -26.85 -9.39 30.57
N THR A 228 -25.93 -9.44 31.53
CA THR A 228 -24.55 -8.96 31.32
C THR A 228 -23.48 -10.04 31.45
N GLU A 229 -23.80 -11.27 31.87
CA GLU A 229 -22.80 -12.35 31.90
C GLU A 229 -22.63 -12.92 30.49
N ALA A 230 -21.50 -12.65 29.84
CA ALA A 230 -21.17 -13.12 28.51
C ALA A 230 -20.03 -14.14 28.56
N THR A 231 -20.00 -15.05 27.59
CA THR A 231 -18.88 -15.98 27.36
C THR A 231 -18.35 -15.79 25.95
N LEU A 232 -17.09 -15.37 25.83
CA LEU A 232 -16.35 -15.24 24.58
C LEU A 232 -15.36 -16.40 24.43
N LYS A 233 -15.45 -17.13 23.33
CA LYS A 233 -14.48 -18.15 22.91
C LYS A 233 -13.88 -17.76 21.58
N VAL A 234 -12.56 -17.77 21.47
CA VAL A 234 -11.84 -17.43 20.24
C VAL A 234 -10.73 -18.46 20.07
N ASP A 235 -10.88 -19.33 19.08
CA ASP A 235 -9.83 -20.23 18.62
C ASP A 235 -9.01 -19.50 17.55
N ASN A 236 -8.09 -18.67 18.04
CA ASN A 236 -7.16 -17.91 17.24
C ASN A 236 -5.74 -18.09 17.80
N VAL A 237 -4.81 -18.48 16.94
CA VAL A 237 -3.41 -18.70 17.31
C VAL A 237 -2.56 -17.65 16.63
N MET A 238 -1.87 -16.84 17.44
CA MET A 238 -0.91 -15.85 16.97
C MET A 238 0.48 -16.14 17.57
N GLN A 239 1.47 -16.39 16.72
CA GLN A 239 2.82 -16.77 17.15
C GLN A 239 3.89 -15.91 16.42
N PRO A 240 4.41 -14.86 17.09
CA PRO A 240 5.42 -13.99 16.51
C PRO A 240 6.71 -14.75 16.19
N GLY A 241 7.22 -14.60 14.95
CA GLY A 241 8.47 -15.20 14.49
C GLY A 241 8.45 -16.72 14.29
N GLU A 242 7.29 -17.37 14.42
CA GLU A 242 7.14 -18.83 14.23
C GLU A 242 6.36 -19.19 12.94
N GLY A 243 5.95 -18.19 12.16
CA GLY A 243 5.20 -18.38 10.92
C GLY A 243 6.09 -18.62 9.70
N THR A 244 5.56 -19.36 8.74
CA THR A 244 6.11 -19.46 7.39
C THR A 244 4.95 -19.39 6.43
N ALA A 245 5.00 -18.43 5.51
CA ALA A 245 4.10 -18.35 4.37
C ALA A 245 4.87 -18.66 3.07
N TYR A 246 4.15 -18.82 1.96
CA TYR A 246 4.74 -19.12 0.67
C TYR A 246 4.29 -18.15 -0.41
N ASN A 247 5.21 -17.33 -0.90
CA ASN A 247 5.03 -16.72 -2.20
C ASN A 247 5.16 -17.81 -3.26
N VAL A 248 4.29 -17.82 -4.27
CA VAL A 248 4.31 -18.83 -5.33
C VAL A 248 4.75 -18.16 -6.62
N ILE A 249 5.77 -18.73 -7.26
CA ILE A 249 6.32 -18.19 -8.51
C ILE A 249 6.21 -19.19 -9.65
N GLY A 250 6.07 -18.68 -10.87
CA GLY A 250 6.18 -19.44 -12.11
C GLY A 250 6.68 -18.55 -13.25
N LYS A 251 7.38 -19.13 -14.23
CA LYS A 251 8.10 -18.35 -15.25
C LYS A 251 7.76 -18.74 -16.68
N ILE A 252 7.62 -17.73 -17.53
CA ILE A 252 7.84 -17.87 -18.97
C ILE A 252 9.30 -17.46 -19.22
N ARG A 253 10.12 -18.43 -19.64
CA ARG A 253 11.54 -18.16 -19.92
C ARG A 253 11.69 -17.29 -21.16
N GLY A 254 12.48 -16.23 -21.01
CA GLY A 254 12.86 -15.37 -22.12
C GLY A 254 14.02 -15.95 -22.93
N ARG A 255 14.46 -15.18 -23.94
CA ARG A 255 15.72 -15.44 -24.66
C ARG A 255 16.94 -15.24 -23.75
N SER A 256 16.79 -14.46 -22.69
CA SER A 256 17.80 -14.18 -21.68
C SER A 256 17.18 -14.19 -20.27
N SER A 257 17.95 -14.68 -19.29
CA SER A 257 17.62 -14.61 -17.87
C SER A 257 18.47 -13.56 -17.12
N GLU A 258 19.21 -12.72 -17.85
CA GLU A 258 20.05 -11.66 -17.24
C GLU A 258 19.22 -10.51 -16.65
N GLN A 259 17.97 -10.37 -17.08
CA GLN A 259 16.96 -9.43 -16.60
C GLN A 259 15.61 -10.14 -16.50
N GLN A 260 14.66 -9.51 -15.81
CA GLN A 260 13.30 -10.06 -15.67
C GLN A 260 12.24 -8.96 -15.51
N ILE A 261 10.99 -9.31 -15.80
CA ILE A 261 9.78 -8.55 -15.45
C ILE A 261 8.99 -9.38 -14.44
N LEU A 262 8.45 -8.74 -13.41
CA LEU A 262 7.52 -9.37 -12.46
C LEU A 262 6.07 -9.00 -12.83
N VAL A 263 5.16 -9.96 -12.67
CA VAL A 263 3.71 -9.78 -12.83
C VAL A 263 3.06 -10.39 -11.60
N ALA A 264 2.45 -9.57 -10.75
CA ALA A 264 2.19 -9.89 -9.35
C ALA A 264 0.80 -9.46 -8.87
N GLY A 265 0.41 -10.03 -7.73
CA GLY A 265 -0.76 -9.71 -6.92
C GLY A 265 -0.74 -10.64 -5.69
N HIS A 266 -1.54 -10.34 -4.68
CA HIS A 266 -1.54 -11.13 -3.45
C HIS A 266 -2.70 -12.12 -3.39
N TYR A 267 -2.60 -13.13 -2.52
CA TYR A 267 -3.63 -14.14 -2.39
C TYR A 267 -4.08 -14.41 -0.98
N ASP A 268 -3.46 -13.89 0.07
CA ASP A 268 -4.10 -13.89 1.39
C ASP A 268 -5.32 -12.97 1.40
N VAL A 269 -6.31 -13.30 2.24
CA VAL A 269 -7.59 -12.58 2.25
C VAL A 269 -8.18 -12.46 3.64
N TYR A 270 -8.82 -11.31 3.87
CA TYR A 270 -9.91 -11.18 4.84
C TYR A 270 -11.24 -11.62 4.24
N PHE A 271 -12.03 -12.34 5.04
CA PHE A 271 -13.25 -13.01 4.56
C PHE A 271 -12.96 -13.78 3.26
N ASN A 272 -13.84 -13.73 2.26
CA ASN A 272 -13.64 -14.43 1.00
C ASN A 272 -12.66 -13.74 0.04
N GLY A 273 -12.48 -12.41 0.15
CA GLY A 273 -11.56 -11.60 -0.66
C GLY A 273 -11.61 -11.89 -2.16
N PHE A 274 -12.71 -11.50 -2.82
CA PHE A 274 -12.93 -11.81 -4.22
C PHE A 274 -12.26 -10.80 -5.15
N GLN A 275 -12.51 -9.51 -5.00
CA GLN A 275 -11.73 -8.46 -5.65
C GLN A 275 -10.36 -8.34 -5.03
N ASP A 276 -10.29 -8.43 -3.70
CA ASP A 276 -9.11 -8.20 -2.86
C ASP A 276 -8.63 -9.53 -2.23
N ASP A 277 -7.70 -10.27 -2.82
CA ASP A 277 -7.16 -10.02 -4.16
C ASP A 277 -7.13 -11.26 -5.06
N SER A 278 -8.10 -12.15 -4.85
CA SER A 278 -8.28 -13.35 -5.69
C SER A 278 -8.42 -12.99 -7.18
N CYS A 279 -8.96 -11.83 -7.53
CA CYS A 279 -9.08 -11.34 -8.90
C CYS A 279 -7.74 -11.00 -9.56
N ALA A 280 -6.76 -10.44 -8.85
CA ALA A 280 -5.42 -10.23 -9.42
C ALA A 280 -4.71 -11.55 -9.71
N ILE A 281 -4.82 -12.53 -8.81
CA ILE A 281 -4.25 -13.86 -9.08
C ILE A 281 -4.89 -14.48 -10.33
N GLY A 282 -6.20 -14.31 -10.49
CA GLY A 282 -6.89 -14.66 -11.72
C GLY A 282 -6.33 -13.93 -12.95
N LEU A 283 -6.16 -12.61 -12.86
CA LEU A 283 -5.63 -11.76 -13.93
C LEU A 283 -4.23 -12.21 -14.36
N ILE A 284 -3.26 -12.30 -13.44
CA ILE A 284 -1.86 -12.59 -13.78
C ILE A 284 -1.71 -13.99 -14.39
N LEU A 285 -2.49 -14.98 -13.91
CA LEU A 285 -2.45 -16.34 -14.44
C LEU A 285 -3.17 -16.46 -15.80
N ALA A 286 -4.21 -15.65 -16.04
CA ALA A 286 -4.81 -15.54 -17.37
C ALA A 286 -3.86 -14.86 -18.37
N MET A 287 -3.11 -13.83 -17.96
CA MET A 287 -2.05 -13.22 -18.79
C MET A 287 -0.98 -14.25 -19.15
N ALA A 288 -0.48 -15.01 -18.17
CA ALA A 288 0.50 -16.08 -18.38
C ALA A 288 -0.01 -17.10 -19.42
N GLN A 289 -1.25 -17.56 -19.25
CA GLN A 289 -1.87 -18.50 -20.18
C GLN A 289 -2.02 -17.91 -21.59
N GLY A 290 -2.43 -16.65 -21.70
CA GLY A 290 -2.55 -15.94 -22.98
C GLY A 290 -1.21 -15.82 -23.70
N MET A 291 -0.13 -15.46 -23.00
CA MET A 291 1.23 -15.36 -23.54
C MET A 291 1.75 -16.73 -24.03
N LEU A 292 1.53 -17.80 -23.28
CA LEU A 292 1.91 -19.15 -23.70
C LEU A 292 1.11 -19.63 -24.92
N ARG A 293 -0.21 -19.41 -24.94
CA ARG A 293 -1.09 -19.82 -26.05
C ARG A 293 -0.82 -19.04 -27.35
N SER A 294 -0.42 -17.78 -27.25
CA SER A 294 -0.03 -16.96 -28.41
C SER A 294 1.32 -17.37 -29.00
N GLY A 295 2.10 -18.17 -28.26
CA GLY A 295 3.47 -18.56 -28.60
C GLY A 295 4.46 -17.42 -28.41
N TYR A 296 4.16 -16.47 -27.52
CA TYR A 296 5.08 -15.39 -27.20
C TYR A 296 6.38 -15.95 -26.59
N VAL A 297 7.51 -15.47 -27.09
CA VAL A 297 8.83 -15.79 -26.55
C VAL A 297 9.43 -14.47 -26.07
N PRO A 298 9.38 -14.20 -24.76
CA PRO A 298 9.90 -12.97 -24.19
C PRO A 298 11.40 -12.78 -24.46
N GLU A 299 11.88 -11.54 -24.40
CA GLU A 299 13.29 -11.22 -24.47
C GLU A 299 13.96 -11.42 -23.10
N ASN A 300 13.24 -11.10 -22.02
CA ASN A 300 13.61 -11.30 -20.63
C ASN A 300 12.68 -12.33 -19.95
N ASP A 301 13.11 -12.94 -18.85
CA ASP A 301 12.20 -13.81 -18.10
C ASP A 301 10.98 -13.02 -17.59
N ILE A 302 9.77 -13.53 -17.78
CA ILE A 302 8.55 -13.00 -17.16
C ILE A 302 8.21 -13.93 -15.99
N VAL A 303 8.24 -13.39 -14.78
CA VAL A 303 7.99 -14.12 -13.52
C VAL A 303 6.63 -13.70 -12.99
N PHE A 304 5.71 -14.65 -12.93
CA PHE A 304 4.41 -14.48 -12.30
C PHE A 304 4.54 -14.82 -10.82
N VAL A 305 4.12 -13.91 -9.95
CA VAL A 305 4.27 -14.01 -8.49
C VAL A 305 2.89 -13.90 -7.86
N ALA A 306 2.53 -14.88 -7.04
CA ALA A 306 1.39 -14.79 -6.13
C ALA A 306 1.97 -14.57 -4.72
N HIS A 307 1.84 -13.36 -4.21
CA HIS A 307 2.36 -12.96 -2.90
C HIS A 307 1.43 -13.42 -1.78
N ALA A 308 2.01 -13.86 -0.67
CA ALA A 308 1.30 -14.21 0.55
C ALA A 308 1.59 -13.18 1.63
N SER A 309 0.63 -12.92 2.51
CA SER A 309 0.78 -12.01 3.66
C SER A 309 0.98 -10.55 3.24
N GLU A 310 0.16 -10.09 2.29
CA GLU A 310 -0.01 -8.67 1.99
C GLU A 310 -0.88 -8.02 3.06
N GLU A 311 -2.03 -8.62 3.40
CA GLU A 311 -3.07 -8.01 4.23
C GLU A 311 -2.64 -7.81 5.69
N TRP A 312 -1.72 -8.67 6.14
CA TRP A 312 -1.03 -8.61 7.43
C TRP A 312 0.05 -9.69 7.48
N GLY A 313 1.24 -9.38 8.01
CA GLY A 313 2.29 -10.40 8.17
C GLY A 313 3.16 -10.30 9.43
N LYS A 314 3.08 -9.21 10.18
CA LYS A 314 3.96 -8.93 11.33
C LYS A 314 3.21 -8.19 12.43
N ILE A 315 3.32 -8.68 13.67
CA ILE A 315 2.70 -8.00 14.81
C ILE A 315 3.56 -6.82 15.30
N GLY A 316 2.91 -5.81 15.87
CA GLY A 316 3.57 -4.72 16.60
C GLY A 316 4.29 -3.70 15.72
N THR A 317 3.82 -3.49 14.51
CA THR A 317 4.33 -2.48 13.57
C THR A 317 3.18 -1.91 12.75
N GLN A 318 3.37 -0.74 12.16
CA GLN A 318 2.44 -0.12 11.20
C GLN A 318 2.82 -0.46 9.74
N PHE A 319 3.94 -1.14 9.54
CA PHE A 319 4.51 -1.48 8.23
C PHE A 319 4.35 -2.98 7.94
N ASP A 320 3.33 -3.62 8.50
CA ASP A 320 3.15 -5.07 8.42
C ASP A 320 2.47 -5.55 7.14
N TRP A 321 1.69 -4.70 6.48
CA TRP A 321 1.17 -5.02 5.18
C TRP A 321 2.31 -5.18 4.16
N THR A 322 2.10 -5.97 3.11
CA THR A 322 3.08 -6.34 2.07
C THR A 322 4.31 -7.10 2.61
N THR A 323 4.22 -7.71 3.80
CA THR A 323 5.30 -8.54 4.37
C THR A 323 5.73 -9.63 3.37
N GLY A 324 4.78 -10.17 2.61
CA GLY A 324 5.02 -11.06 1.49
C GLY A 324 6.06 -10.57 0.50
N ALA A 325 5.80 -9.42 -0.09
CA ALA A 325 6.69 -8.74 -1.02
C ALA A 325 8.01 -8.36 -0.36
N TRP A 326 7.98 -7.79 0.85
CA TRP A 326 9.19 -7.40 1.58
C TRP A 326 10.16 -8.58 1.76
N GLU A 327 9.66 -9.70 2.28
CA GLU A 327 10.46 -10.91 2.50
C GLU A 327 10.96 -11.50 1.17
N MET A 328 10.18 -11.40 0.09
CA MET A 328 10.63 -11.80 -1.24
C MET A 328 11.86 -11.01 -1.66
N ILE A 329 11.75 -9.68 -1.73
CA ILE A 329 12.76 -8.84 -2.37
C ILE A 329 13.98 -8.56 -1.48
N ASN A 330 13.85 -8.66 -0.15
CA ASN A 330 14.97 -8.39 0.77
C ASN A 330 15.65 -9.66 1.31
N HIS A 331 14.95 -10.81 1.39
CA HIS A 331 15.51 -12.02 2.00
C HIS A 331 15.54 -13.23 1.07
N ALA A 332 14.41 -13.56 0.44
CA ALA A 332 14.31 -14.79 -0.35
C ALA A 332 14.97 -14.67 -1.72
N ARG A 333 14.89 -13.49 -2.34
CA ARG A 333 15.38 -13.16 -3.68
C ARG A 333 16.04 -11.77 -3.76
N PRO A 334 17.01 -11.43 -2.89
CA PRO A 334 17.69 -10.13 -2.93
C PRO A 334 18.42 -9.87 -4.26
N GLU A 335 18.75 -10.91 -5.03
CA GLU A 335 19.32 -10.78 -6.36
C GLU A 335 18.34 -10.29 -7.43
N TRP A 336 17.04 -10.19 -7.11
CA TRP A 336 16.05 -9.56 -8.00
C TRP A 336 16.24 -8.04 -8.06
N ALA A 337 16.71 -7.44 -6.96
CA ALA A 337 17.13 -6.04 -6.96
C ALA A 337 18.33 -5.87 -7.92
N GLY A 338 18.19 -4.97 -8.90
CA GLY A 338 19.23 -4.69 -9.90
C GLY A 338 19.21 -5.55 -11.17
N LYS A 339 18.27 -6.49 -11.30
CA LYS A 339 17.98 -7.17 -12.59
C LYS A 339 16.50 -7.10 -13.02
N THR A 340 15.59 -6.83 -12.09
CA THR A 340 14.17 -6.63 -12.39
C THR A 340 13.99 -5.26 -13.01
N ILE A 341 13.56 -5.20 -14.26
CA ILE A 341 13.42 -3.93 -15.01
C ILE A 341 12.07 -3.28 -14.81
N ALA A 342 11.05 -4.06 -14.47
CA ALA A 342 9.73 -3.56 -14.07
C ALA A 342 8.99 -4.64 -13.28
N MET A 343 8.16 -4.23 -12.34
CA MET A 343 7.08 -5.03 -11.79
C MET A 343 5.74 -4.48 -12.29
N PHE A 344 4.77 -5.37 -12.52
CA PHE A 344 3.37 -5.04 -12.73
C PHE A 344 2.61 -5.66 -11.58
N ASN A 345 2.23 -4.87 -10.59
CA ASN A 345 1.35 -5.29 -9.50
C ASN A 345 -0.11 -5.04 -9.89
N PHE A 346 -1.04 -5.75 -9.27
CA PHE A 346 -2.46 -5.56 -9.51
C PHE A 346 -3.24 -5.67 -8.21
N GLU A 347 -4.23 -4.80 -8.07
CA GLU A 347 -5.12 -4.70 -6.90
C GLU A 347 -6.55 -4.49 -7.41
N LEU A 348 -7.49 -5.36 -7.04
CA LEU A 348 -8.91 -5.25 -7.40
C LEU A 348 -9.17 -5.10 -8.93
N PRO A 349 -8.52 -5.88 -9.82
CA PRO A 349 -8.47 -5.57 -11.25
C PRO A 349 -9.76 -5.89 -12.04
N ALA A 350 -10.82 -6.36 -11.37
CA ALA A 350 -12.14 -6.51 -11.97
C ALA A 350 -13.13 -5.46 -11.46
N LEU A 351 -12.70 -4.48 -10.66
CA LEU A 351 -13.56 -3.43 -10.13
C LEU A 351 -13.60 -2.24 -11.08
N TYR A 352 -14.81 -1.77 -11.42
CA TYR A 352 -14.95 -0.52 -12.18
C TYR A 352 -14.80 0.67 -11.24
N ASP A 353 -13.79 1.49 -11.51
CA ASP A 353 -13.41 2.70 -10.75
C ASP A 353 -14.39 3.88 -10.90
N GLY A 354 -15.32 3.83 -11.87
CA GLY A 354 -16.24 4.92 -12.18
C GLY A 354 -15.69 5.96 -13.15
N GLU A 355 -14.47 5.78 -13.66
CA GLU A 355 -13.79 6.75 -14.52
C GLU A 355 -14.18 6.64 -15.99
N GLU A 356 -14.02 7.74 -16.74
CA GLU A 356 -14.27 7.75 -18.18
C GLU A 356 -13.06 7.26 -19.01
N GLN A 357 -11.86 7.27 -18.42
CA GLN A 357 -10.61 6.84 -19.05
C GLN A 357 -9.91 5.79 -18.19
N PHE A 358 -9.36 4.76 -18.85
CA PHE A 358 -8.49 3.79 -18.22
C PHE A 358 -7.15 4.45 -17.88
N ALA A 359 -6.69 4.34 -16.64
CA ALA A 359 -5.40 4.89 -16.21
C ALA A 359 -4.48 3.80 -15.66
N VAL A 360 -3.17 4.10 -15.72
CA VAL A 360 -2.10 3.30 -15.13
C VAL A 360 -1.42 4.18 -14.09
N GLN A 361 -1.09 3.63 -12.92
CA GLN A 361 -0.26 4.29 -11.94
C GLN A 361 1.15 3.68 -11.95
N CYS A 362 2.15 4.50 -11.66
CA CYS A 362 3.56 4.11 -11.55
C CYS A 362 4.36 5.24 -10.92
N GLU A 363 5.61 5.00 -10.55
CA GLU A 363 6.48 6.07 -10.08
C GLU A 363 6.66 7.17 -11.14
N PRO A 364 6.95 8.42 -10.74
CA PRO A 364 7.09 9.55 -11.67
C PRO A 364 8.10 9.29 -12.79
N GLU A 365 9.17 8.55 -12.51
CA GLU A 365 10.21 8.21 -13.47
C GLU A 365 9.72 7.25 -14.58
N PHE A 366 8.62 6.54 -14.34
CA PHE A 366 7.95 5.64 -15.30
C PHE A 366 6.81 6.32 -16.08
N ALA A 367 6.35 7.50 -15.67
CA ALA A 367 5.18 8.16 -16.25
C ALA A 367 5.28 8.38 -17.77
N HIS A 368 6.50 8.64 -18.28
CA HIS A 368 6.72 8.81 -19.72
C HIS A 368 6.50 7.51 -20.52
N ILE A 369 6.73 6.33 -19.93
CA ILE A 369 6.45 5.03 -20.57
C ILE A 369 4.95 4.90 -20.80
N VAL A 370 4.13 5.24 -19.80
CA VAL A 370 2.66 5.23 -19.92
C VAL A 370 2.23 6.15 -21.06
N LYS A 371 2.76 7.37 -21.08
CA LYS A 371 2.47 8.36 -22.11
C LYS A 371 2.80 7.84 -23.51
N ASP A 372 4.02 7.33 -23.72
CA ASP A 372 4.44 6.81 -25.02
C ASP A 372 3.72 5.52 -25.41
N PHE A 373 3.40 4.66 -24.44
CA PHE A 373 2.61 3.48 -24.68
C PHE A 373 1.20 3.83 -25.17
N VAL A 374 0.55 4.81 -24.54
CA VAL A 374 -0.81 5.24 -24.90
C VAL A 374 -0.85 6.02 -26.21
N GLU A 375 0.07 6.97 -26.40
CA GLU A 375 0.04 7.90 -27.54
C GLU A 375 0.70 7.34 -28.79
N ASN A 376 1.78 6.56 -28.63
CA ASN A 376 2.73 6.29 -29.72
C ASN A 376 2.93 4.79 -30.04
N SER A 377 2.56 3.85 -29.16
CA SER A 377 2.85 2.42 -29.39
C SER A 377 2.03 1.78 -30.52
N GLY A 378 0.76 2.19 -30.69
CA GLY A 378 -0.19 1.53 -31.57
C GLY A 378 -0.54 0.08 -31.17
N LEU A 379 -0.31 -0.30 -29.91
CA LEU A 379 -0.55 -1.66 -29.39
C LEU A 379 -1.90 -1.82 -28.68
N LEU A 380 -2.52 -0.71 -28.26
CA LEU A 380 -3.76 -0.74 -27.49
C LEU A 380 -4.99 -1.05 -28.36
N LYS A 381 -5.82 -1.97 -27.89
CA LYS A 381 -7.20 -2.13 -28.35
C LYS A 381 -8.10 -1.12 -27.64
N PRO A 382 -9.21 -0.68 -28.24
CA PRO A 382 -10.21 0.08 -27.50
C PRO A 382 -10.69 -0.67 -26.24
N PRO A 383 -10.99 0.03 -25.13
CA PRO A 383 -11.57 -0.59 -23.93
C PRO A 383 -12.83 -1.40 -24.26
N VAL A 384 -12.98 -2.54 -23.60
CA VAL A 384 -14.01 -3.53 -23.91
C VAL A 384 -15.40 -2.94 -23.65
N ASN A 385 -16.31 -3.13 -24.62
CA ASN A 385 -17.70 -2.63 -24.58
C ASN A 385 -17.84 -1.13 -24.25
N GLY A 386 -16.79 -0.34 -24.43
CA GLY A 386 -16.80 1.09 -24.09
C GLY A 386 -16.86 1.37 -22.59
N ILE A 387 -16.40 0.45 -21.74
CA ILE A 387 -16.36 0.61 -20.28
C ILE A 387 -15.62 1.89 -19.86
N TYR A 388 -14.58 2.27 -20.61
CA TYR A 388 -13.93 3.58 -20.56
C TYR A 388 -14.21 4.34 -21.86
N PRO A 389 -15.30 5.14 -21.93
CA PRO A 389 -15.77 5.74 -23.18
C PRO A 389 -14.80 6.77 -23.79
N LYS A 390 -13.90 7.36 -22.99
CA LYS A 390 -12.86 8.28 -23.47
C LYS A 390 -11.52 7.58 -23.75
N GLY A 391 -11.45 6.25 -23.66
CA GLY A 391 -10.25 5.48 -23.99
C GLY A 391 -9.25 5.42 -22.85
N TYR A 392 -7.98 5.60 -23.18
CA TYR A 392 -6.86 5.52 -22.23
C TYR A 392 -6.38 6.90 -21.82
N ASN A 393 -5.97 7.05 -20.57
CA ASN A 393 -5.31 8.23 -20.05
C ASN A 393 -3.80 8.10 -20.28
N SER A 394 -3.17 9.10 -20.90
CA SER A 394 -1.71 9.13 -21.12
C SER A 394 -0.94 9.74 -19.95
N VAL A 395 -1.64 10.23 -18.92
CA VAL A 395 -1.06 10.78 -17.70
C VAL A 395 -1.17 9.74 -16.58
N SER A 396 -0.02 9.37 -16.03
CA SER A 396 0.07 8.56 -14.81
C SER A 396 0.00 9.45 -13.56
N VAL A 397 -0.42 8.86 -12.44
CA VAL A 397 -0.21 9.39 -11.09
C VAL A 397 0.80 8.51 -10.36
N ASP A 398 1.45 9.04 -9.31
CA ASP A 398 2.40 8.23 -8.51
C ASP A 398 1.67 7.05 -7.84
N SER A 399 2.41 5.95 -7.69
CA SER A 399 2.10 4.84 -6.80
C SER A 399 1.94 5.29 -5.34
N PHE A 400 1.28 4.45 -4.53
CA PHE A 400 1.02 4.68 -3.10
C PHE A 400 1.59 3.51 -2.27
N CYS A 401 1.49 3.57 -0.94
CA CYS A 401 2.15 2.60 -0.06
C CYS A 401 1.31 1.36 0.32
N LEU A 402 0.06 1.25 -0.16
CA LEU A 402 -0.92 0.25 0.29
C LEU A 402 -1.04 -0.91 -0.71
N GLU A 403 0.10 -1.36 -1.25
CA GLU A 403 0.18 -2.44 -2.24
C GLU A 403 1.61 -3.00 -2.30
N ASP A 404 1.78 -4.23 -2.81
CA ASP A 404 3.05 -4.98 -2.76
C ASP A 404 4.26 -4.27 -3.41
N GLY A 405 4.03 -3.45 -4.43
CA GLY A 405 5.04 -2.67 -5.15
C GLY A 405 5.85 -1.71 -4.28
N VAL A 406 5.32 -1.21 -3.17
CA VAL A 406 6.05 -0.34 -2.22
C VAL A 406 7.33 -1.02 -1.70
N SER A 407 7.26 -2.32 -1.42
CA SER A 407 8.40 -3.12 -0.95
C SER A 407 9.47 -3.26 -2.05
N TYR A 408 9.04 -3.37 -3.30
CA TYR A 408 9.93 -3.45 -4.46
C TYR A 408 10.56 -2.09 -4.79
N ARG A 409 9.78 -1.01 -4.75
CA ARG A 409 10.24 0.38 -4.89
C ARG A 409 11.33 0.68 -3.87
N ALA A 410 11.12 0.34 -2.61
CA ALA A 410 12.10 0.51 -1.54
C ALA A 410 13.43 -0.23 -1.81
N SER A 411 13.38 -1.38 -2.49
CA SER A 411 14.56 -2.16 -2.88
C SER A 411 15.15 -1.77 -4.24
N GLY A 412 14.61 -0.75 -4.90
CA GLY A 412 15.10 -0.22 -6.18
C GLY A 412 14.59 -0.97 -7.42
N VAL A 413 13.38 -1.53 -7.34
CA VAL A 413 12.65 -2.11 -8.47
C VAL A 413 11.44 -1.22 -8.77
N PRO A 414 11.40 -0.53 -9.91
CA PRO A 414 10.27 0.32 -10.29
C PRO A 414 9.07 -0.53 -10.75
N HIS A 415 7.86 0.00 -10.64
CA HIS A 415 6.64 -0.76 -10.88
C HIS A 415 5.48 0.04 -11.51
N PHE A 416 4.56 -0.72 -12.11
CA PHE A 416 3.25 -0.27 -12.54
C PHE A 416 2.20 -0.95 -11.68
N ILE A 417 1.08 -0.27 -11.47
CA ILE A 417 -0.12 -0.82 -10.84
C ILE A 417 -1.37 -0.32 -11.58
N ASN A 418 -2.45 -1.11 -11.58
CA ASN A 418 -3.76 -0.59 -11.98
C ASN A 418 -4.27 0.40 -10.96
N VAL A 419 -5.09 1.37 -11.39
CA VAL A 419 -5.79 2.20 -10.43
C VAL A 419 -6.73 1.27 -9.63
N PRO A 420 -6.54 1.10 -8.32
CA PRO A 420 -7.50 0.34 -7.52
C PRO A 420 -8.79 1.17 -7.46
N GLY A 421 -9.90 0.58 -7.89
CA GLY A 421 -11.12 1.30 -8.23
C GLY A 421 -11.94 1.77 -7.04
N PHE A 422 -11.41 2.69 -6.23
CA PHE A 422 -12.11 3.15 -5.03
C PHE A 422 -13.20 4.18 -5.32
N GLY A 423 -13.11 4.97 -6.39
CA GLY A 423 -14.09 6.03 -6.72
C GLY A 423 -14.18 7.15 -5.67
N GLU A 424 -14.94 8.20 -5.97
CA GLU A 424 -15.17 9.29 -5.02
C GLU A 424 -16.06 8.85 -3.84
N ASP A 425 -15.57 9.03 -2.60
CA ASP A 425 -16.38 8.91 -1.38
C ASP A 425 -17.05 10.25 -1.06
N THR A 426 -18.37 10.24 -0.87
CA THR A 426 -19.15 11.45 -0.56
C THR A 426 -20.08 11.20 0.63
N PRO A 427 -20.51 12.25 1.35
CA PRO A 427 -21.48 12.09 2.44
C PRO A 427 -22.79 11.40 2.02
N GLU A 428 -23.20 11.55 0.75
CA GLU A 428 -24.41 10.97 0.20
C GLU A 428 -24.22 9.59 -0.44
N HIS A 429 -22.98 9.23 -0.81
CA HIS A 429 -22.65 7.97 -1.47
C HIS A 429 -21.30 7.46 -0.97
N ALA A 430 -21.35 6.42 -0.13
CA ALA A 430 -20.17 5.65 0.22
C ALA A 430 -19.63 4.98 -1.03
N ASN A 431 -18.32 5.05 -1.25
CA ASN A 431 -17.67 4.42 -2.39
C ASN A 431 -17.44 2.91 -2.17
N TRP A 432 -16.71 2.21 -3.06
CA TRP A 432 -16.58 0.75 -2.95
C TRP A 432 -15.81 0.33 -1.69
N ASN A 433 -14.71 1.00 -1.34
CA ASN A 433 -13.91 0.54 -0.21
C ASN A 433 -14.66 0.68 1.12
N ARG A 434 -15.35 1.80 1.34
CA ARG A 434 -16.12 1.98 2.56
C ARG A 434 -17.31 1.02 2.67
N GLN A 435 -17.84 0.54 1.54
CA GLN A 435 -18.94 -0.43 1.50
C GLN A 435 -18.49 -1.88 1.65
N HIS A 436 -17.51 -2.31 0.86
CA HIS A 436 -17.23 -3.72 0.57
C HIS A 436 -15.86 -4.22 1.06
N TYR A 437 -14.85 -3.35 1.11
CA TYR A 437 -13.46 -3.72 1.43
C TYR A 437 -13.37 -4.42 2.79
N HIS A 438 -12.64 -5.54 2.81
CA HIS A 438 -12.48 -6.40 3.98
C HIS A 438 -13.79 -6.76 4.66
N THR A 439 -14.81 -7.10 3.87
CA THR A 439 -16.08 -7.64 4.35
C THR A 439 -16.49 -8.85 3.51
N LYS A 440 -17.43 -9.65 4.02
CA LYS A 440 -18.06 -10.74 3.25
C LYS A 440 -18.81 -10.29 1.98
N SER A 441 -19.00 -8.98 1.78
CA SER A 441 -19.68 -8.45 0.60
C SER A 441 -18.74 -8.17 -0.58
N ASP A 442 -17.43 -8.30 -0.38
CA ASP A 442 -16.53 -8.50 -1.51
C ASP A 442 -16.74 -9.92 -2.07
N ASP A 443 -17.75 -10.04 -2.94
CA ASP A 443 -18.24 -11.31 -3.47
C ASP A 443 -18.37 -11.29 -5.00
N ARG A 444 -18.92 -12.36 -5.59
CA ARG A 444 -19.07 -12.50 -7.06
C ARG A 444 -19.78 -11.32 -7.73
N SER A 445 -20.63 -10.59 -7.02
CA SER A 445 -21.39 -9.46 -7.56
C SER A 445 -20.52 -8.24 -7.85
N THR A 446 -19.32 -8.16 -7.26
CA THR A 446 -18.38 -7.06 -7.48
C THR A 446 -17.61 -7.22 -8.80
N TYR A 447 -17.66 -8.38 -9.46
CA TYR A 447 -16.91 -8.66 -10.68
C TYR A 447 -17.41 -7.90 -11.92
N ASN A 448 -16.52 -7.19 -12.60
CA ASN A 448 -16.76 -6.65 -13.93
C ASN A 448 -15.87 -7.32 -14.99
N ALA A 449 -16.51 -8.11 -15.86
CA ALA A 449 -15.84 -8.82 -16.94
C ALA A 449 -15.18 -7.89 -17.98
N ASP A 450 -15.77 -6.73 -18.24
CA ASP A 450 -15.27 -5.78 -19.23
C ASP A 450 -14.03 -5.04 -18.71
N VAL A 451 -14.00 -4.71 -17.41
CA VAL A 451 -12.81 -4.19 -16.74
C VAL A 451 -11.69 -5.22 -16.75
N MET A 452 -11.96 -6.44 -16.27
CA MET A 452 -10.97 -7.53 -16.27
C MET A 452 -10.39 -7.77 -17.67
N MET A 453 -11.24 -7.84 -18.70
CA MET A 453 -10.77 -8.05 -20.08
C MET A 453 -10.00 -6.83 -20.62
N THR A 454 -10.37 -5.61 -20.23
CA THR A 454 -9.62 -4.39 -20.57
C THR A 454 -8.24 -4.40 -19.94
N ASN A 455 -8.13 -4.79 -18.66
CA ASN A 455 -6.86 -4.98 -17.95
C ASN A 455 -5.99 -6.05 -18.62
N LEU A 456 -6.55 -7.23 -18.93
CA LEU A 456 -5.84 -8.31 -19.65
C LEU A 456 -5.26 -7.82 -20.98
N ASN A 457 -6.02 -7.04 -21.74
CA ASN A 457 -5.58 -6.51 -23.03
C ASN A 457 -4.48 -5.46 -22.87
N ALA A 458 -4.71 -4.45 -22.03
CA ALA A 458 -3.83 -3.30 -21.88
C ALA A 458 -2.50 -3.67 -21.23
N TYR A 459 -2.53 -4.31 -20.06
CA TYR A 459 -1.33 -4.66 -19.33
C TYR A 459 -0.54 -5.79 -19.96
N GLY A 460 -1.19 -6.78 -20.57
CA GLY A 460 -0.49 -7.80 -21.34
C GLY A 460 0.28 -7.20 -22.53
N ALA A 461 -0.33 -6.24 -23.24
CA ALA A 461 0.36 -5.50 -24.30
C ALA A 461 1.49 -4.61 -23.76
N MET A 462 1.31 -3.99 -22.59
CA MET A 462 2.31 -3.14 -21.95
C MET A 462 3.52 -3.95 -21.45
N ILE A 463 3.31 -5.12 -20.85
CA ILE A 463 4.39 -6.05 -20.46
C ILE A 463 5.21 -6.43 -21.69
N MET A 464 4.55 -6.77 -22.81
CA MET A 464 5.24 -7.06 -24.07
C MET A 464 5.97 -5.84 -24.64
N TYR A 465 5.41 -4.63 -24.48
CA TYR A 465 6.07 -3.38 -24.89
C TYR A 465 7.36 -3.12 -24.11
N VAL A 466 7.30 -3.23 -22.78
CA VAL A 466 8.46 -3.05 -21.89
C VAL A 466 9.52 -4.13 -22.15
N ASP A 467 9.12 -5.39 -22.31
CA ASP A 467 10.04 -6.50 -22.60
C ASP A 467 10.82 -6.30 -23.92
N HIS A 468 10.21 -5.67 -24.92
CA HIS A 468 10.85 -5.42 -26.21
C HIS A 468 11.90 -4.31 -26.16
N LYS A 469 11.91 -3.44 -25.14
CA LYS A 469 12.93 -2.41 -25.01
C LYS A 469 14.29 -3.03 -24.66
N PRO A 470 15.39 -2.66 -25.34
CA PRO A 470 16.72 -3.20 -25.02
C PRO A 470 17.34 -2.56 -23.77
N ALA A 471 17.04 -1.28 -23.49
CA ALA A 471 17.41 -0.59 -22.26
C ALA A 471 16.16 -0.16 -21.50
N LEU A 472 16.22 -0.27 -20.17
CA LEU A 472 15.18 0.22 -19.25
C LEU A 472 14.99 1.73 -19.44
N GLU A 473 13.82 2.10 -19.91
CA GLU A 473 13.35 3.48 -19.96
C GLU A 473 12.99 3.93 -18.55
N MET A 474 13.56 5.06 -18.11
CA MET A 474 13.27 5.63 -16.79
C MET A 474 13.77 7.07 -16.80
N ASP A 475 12.88 8.04 -16.61
CA ASP A 475 13.22 9.45 -16.61
C ASP A 475 13.50 9.94 -15.19
N LEU A 476 14.76 9.85 -14.79
CA LEU A 476 15.20 10.29 -13.47
C LEU A 476 15.22 11.81 -13.28
N THR A 477 14.88 12.61 -14.31
CA THR A 477 14.73 14.06 -14.14
C THR A 477 13.45 14.41 -13.38
N ALA A 478 12.45 13.52 -13.39
CA ALA A 478 11.22 13.69 -12.62
C ALA A 478 11.51 13.87 -11.12
N THR A 479 12.36 13.03 -10.52
CA THR A 479 12.76 13.21 -9.12
C THR A 479 13.48 14.54 -8.88
N CYS A 480 14.29 15.01 -9.84
CA CYS A 480 14.93 16.32 -9.71
C CYS A 480 13.92 17.47 -9.76
N ASP A 481 12.79 17.29 -10.45
CA ASP A 481 11.68 18.24 -10.46
C ASP A 481 10.96 18.21 -9.12
N ASP A 482 10.66 17.01 -8.58
CA ASP A 482 10.03 16.85 -7.25
C ASP A 482 10.88 17.47 -6.12
N ILE A 483 12.20 17.23 -6.14
CA ILE A 483 13.14 17.83 -5.18
C ILE A 483 13.16 19.37 -5.30
N ALA A 484 13.00 19.91 -6.51
CA ALA A 484 12.93 21.36 -6.71
C ALA A 484 11.60 21.95 -6.23
N GLU A 485 10.48 21.23 -6.46
CA GLU A 485 9.15 21.64 -6.06
C GLU A 485 8.96 21.61 -4.54
N ALA A 486 9.53 20.61 -3.87
CA ALA A 486 9.46 20.49 -2.41
C ALA A 486 10.26 21.57 -1.66
N PHE A 487 11.21 22.27 -2.31
CA PHE A 487 12.12 23.19 -1.64
C PHE A 487 11.50 24.56 -1.31
N ASP A 488 11.36 24.88 -0.02
CA ASP A 488 11.01 26.24 0.44
C ASP A 488 12.26 27.02 0.87
N ALA A 489 12.68 27.99 0.05
CA ALA A 489 13.86 28.80 0.31
C ALA A 489 13.76 29.67 1.59
N GLY A 490 12.55 30.05 2.00
CA GLY A 490 12.31 30.86 3.20
C GLY A 490 12.54 30.03 4.46
N ILE A 491 11.91 28.85 4.51
CA ILE A 491 12.02 27.90 5.63
C ILE A 491 13.44 27.35 5.71
N ALA A 492 14.03 26.93 4.58
CA ALA A 492 15.40 26.42 4.53
C ALA A 492 16.41 27.46 5.06
N LYS A 493 16.26 28.73 4.66
CA LYS A 493 17.10 29.82 5.17
C LYS A 493 16.91 30.06 6.67
N ALA A 494 15.68 29.97 7.17
CA ALA A 494 15.41 30.10 8.61
C ALA A 494 16.06 28.95 9.41
N ALA A 495 16.08 27.74 8.86
CA ALA A 495 16.78 26.58 9.42
C ALA A 495 18.32 26.66 9.27
N GLY A 496 18.84 27.58 8.46
CA GLY A 496 20.28 27.79 8.28
C GLY A 496 20.91 26.94 7.16
N VAL A 497 20.11 26.50 6.19
CA VAL A 497 20.55 25.82 4.97
C VAL A 497 20.99 26.85 3.91
N ASP A 498 22.07 26.56 3.18
CA ASP A 498 22.54 27.40 2.08
C ASP A 498 21.80 27.04 0.78
N ALA A 499 20.82 27.88 0.41
CA ALA A 499 20.03 27.70 -0.81
C ALA A 499 20.88 27.69 -2.09
N ALA A 500 21.99 28.43 -2.13
CA ALA A 500 22.86 28.44 -3.31
C ALA A 500 23.67 27.14 -3.44
N GLU A 501 24.04 26.54 -2.30
CA GLU A 501 24.67 25.21 -2.28
C GLU A 501 23.68 24.12 -2.72
N TRP A 502 22.43 24.20 -2.25
CA TRP A 502 21.33 23.33 -2.67
C TRP A 502 21.11 23.37 -4.18
N ASP A 503 20.89 24.56 -4.74
CA ASP A 503 20.67 24.75 -6.18
C ASP A 503 21.83 24.20 -7.02
N ALA A 504 23.07 24.42 -6.57
CA ALA A 504 24.26 23.92 -7.26
C ALA A 504 24.37 22.39 -7.22
N ALA A 505 24.03 21.77 -6.08
CA ALA A 505 24.03 20.32 -5.92
C ALA A 505 22.93 19.66 -6.77
N LEU A 506 21.72 20.22 -6.77
CA LEU A 506 20.61 19.74 -7.59
C LEU A 506 20.90 19.86 -9.09
N ALA A 507 21.45 21.00 -9.52
CA ALA A 507 21.86 21.19 -10.92
C ALA A 507 22.93 20.17 -11.35
N LYS A 508 23.85 19.81 -10.45
CA LYS A 508 24.85 18.78 -10.72
C LYS A 508 24.22 17.39 -10.89
N MET A 509 23.35 16.98 -9.96
CA MET A 509 22.64 15.71 -10.08
C MET A 509 21.81 15.66 -11.36
N ARG A 510 21.09 16.75 -11.69
CA ARG A 510 20.30 16.88 -12.92
C ARG A 510 21.13 16.62 -14.17
N ALA A 511 22.34 17.17 -14.26
CA ALA A 511 23.22 16.97 -15.41
C ALA A 511 23.67 15.50 -15.57
N GLU A 512 23.89 14.78 -14.47
CA GLU A 512 24.23 13.35 -14.50
C GLU A 512 23.03 12.51 -15.01
N VAL A 513 21.82 12.75 -14.47
CA VAL A 513 20.61 12.01 -14.91
C VAL A 513 20.25 12.30 -16.37
N GLU A 514 20.38 13.55 -16.83
CA GLU A 514 20.19 13.90 -18.25
C GLU A 514 21.17 13.13 -19.16
N GLY A 515 22.41 12.96 -18.71
CA GLY A 515 23.42 12.17 -19.40
C GLY A 515 23.10 10.67 -19.47
N LEU A 516 22.49 10.10 -18.43
CA LEU A 516 21.99 8.72 -18.43
C LEU A 516 20.77 8.57 -19.35
N ASN A 517 19.78 9.45 -19.24
CA ASN A 517 18.58 9.44 -20.06
C ASN A 517 18.94 9.51 -21.56
N ALA A 518 19.92 10.34 -21.94
CA ALA A 518 20.40 10.42 -23.30
C ALA A 518 21.04 9.11 -23.81
N GLN A 519 21.76 8.38 -22.95
CA GLN A 519 22.33 7.07 -23.31
C GLN A 519 21.24 6.01 -23.50
N ILE A 520 20.24 5.98 -22.62
CA ILE A 520 19.08 5.09 -22.73
C ILE A 520 18.34 5.34 -24.05
N ALA A 521 18.03 6.60 -24.35
CA ALA A 521 17.33 7.01 -25.57
C ALA A 521 18.12 6.64 -26.84
N ASP A 522 19.45 6.82 -26.85
CA ASP A 522 20.31 6.42 -27.96
C ASP A 522 20.28 4.90 -28.21
N ILE A 523 20.41 4.09 -27.15
CA ILE A 523 20.37 2.62 -27.25
C ILE A 523 19.03 2.15 -27.83
N ASN A 524 17.91 2.65 -27.29
CA ASN A 524 16.58 2.28 -27.75
C ASN A 524 16.32 2.74 -29.20
N SER A 525 16.73 3.96 -29.56
CA SER A 525 16.63 4.47 -30.93
C SER A 525 17.44 3.64 -31.93
N ARG A 526 18.66 3.24 -31.58
CA ARG A 526 19.50 2.37 -32.42
C ARG A 526 18.88 0.99 -32.62
N TYR A 527 18.18 0.47 -31.63
CA TYR A 527 17.48 -0.80 -31.72
C TYR A 527 16.29 -0.72 -32.68
N GLU A 528 15.44 0.31 -32.53
CA GLU A 528 14.33 0.56 -33.46
C GLU A 528 14.82 0.77 -34.90
N ALA A 529 15.89 1.56 -35.09
CA ALA A 529 16.50 1.75 -36.39
C ALA A 529 17.06 0.44 -36.98
N ALA A 530 17.58 -0.46 -36.14
CA ALA A 530 18.02 -1.78 -36.58
C ALA A 530 16.84 -2.68 -36.97
N LEU A 531 15.73 -2.66 -36.23
CA LEU A 531 14.51 -3.41 -36.59
C LEU A 531 13.90 -2.96 -37.92
N ALA A 532 13.96 -1.66 -38.22
CA ALA A 532 13.49 -1.09 -39.48
C ALA A 532 14.41 -1.40 -40.68
N ASP A 533 15.63 -1.88 -40.45
CA ASP A 533 16.63 -2.17 -41.49
C ASP A 533 16.36 -3.53 -42.15
N THR A 534 15.46 -3.52 -43.13
CA THR A 534 15.11 -4.70 -43.94
C THR A 534 16.26 -5.25 -44.80
N ALA A 535 17.38 -4.52 -44.93
CA ALA A 535 18.54 -4.93 -45.71
C ALA A 535 19.58 -5.73 -44.90
N ALA A 536 19.48 -5.74 -43.56
CA ALA A 536 20.46 -6.37 -42.66
C ALA A 536 20.52 -7.92 -42.76
N GLY A 537 19.52 -8.56 -43.36
CA GLY A 537 19.54 -10.00 -43.68
C GLY A 537 19.92 -10.87 -42.48
N SER A 538 20.95 -11.70 -42.63
CA SER A 538 21.43 -12.60 -41.58
C SER A 538 22.21 -11.93 -40.44
N GLU A 539 22.65 -10.67 -40.60
CA GLU A 539 23.42 -9.94 -39.58
C GLU A 539 22.52 -9.19 -38.59
N LEU A 540 21.23 -9.04 -38.89
CA LEU A 540 20.27 -8.30 -38.06
C LEU A 540 20.26 -8.82 -36.62
N GLN A 541 20.14 -10.14 -36.42
CA GLN A 541 20.06 -10.69 -35.06
C GLN A 541 21.33 -10.42 -34.26
N VAL A 542 22.51 -10.54 -34.87
CA VAL A 542 23.79 -10.24 -34.20
C VAL A 542 23.85 -8.78 -33.76
N ARG A 543 23.35 -7.85 -34.61
CA ARG A 543 23.28 -6.43 -34.27
C ARG A 543 22.29 -6.17 -33.13
N LEU A 544 21.10 -6.77 -33.17
CA LEU A 544 20.09 -6.64 -32.10
C LEU A 544 20.60 -7.20 -30.77
N ASP A 545 21.27 -8.36 -30.79
CA ASP A 545 21.86 -8.97 -29.59
C ASP A 545 22.95 -8.10 -28.97
N ALA A 546 23.78 -7.46 -29.81
CA ALA A 546 24.80 -6.53 -29.36
C ALA A 546 24.21 -5.28 -28.70
N ILE A 547 23.17 -4.67 -29.31
CA ILE A 547 22.48 -3.50 -28.74
C ILE A 547 21.78 -3.89 -27.43
N ARG A 548 21.13 -5.05 -27.37
CA ARG A 548 20.55 -5.55 -26.11
C ARG A 548 21.60 -5.78 -25.03
N ALA A 549 22.79 -6.28 -25.37
CA ALA A 549 23.87 -6.47 -24.39
C ALA A 549 24.29 -5.14 -23.76
N GLU A 550 24.46 -4.10 -24.58
CA GLU A 550 24.70 -2.72 -24.13
C GLU A 550 23.53 -2.19 -23.28
N GLY A 551 22.29 -2.43 -23.72
CA GLY A 551 21.08 -2.07 -23.01
C GLY A 551 20.95 -2.71 -21.62
N ARG A 552 21.42 -3.94 -21.45
CA ARG A 552 21.48 -4.58 -20.13
C ARG A 552 22.50 -3.95 -19.21
N GLU A 553 23.64 -3.51 -19.75
CA GLU A 553 24.63 -2.79 -18.96
C GLU A 553 24.10 -1.44 -18.47
N ILE A 554 23.45 -0.66 -19.34
CA ILE A 554 22.87 0.63 -18.94
C ILE A 554 21.74 0.42 -17.95
N SER A 555 20.85 -0.56 -18.16
CA SER A 555 19.72 -0.83 -17.26
C SER A 555 20.17 -1.14 -15.82
N ARG A 556 21.29 -1.86 -15.64
CA ARG A 556 21.85 -2.10 -14.30
C ARG A 556 22.35 -0.82 -13.63
N LYS A 557 22.86 0.14 -14.41
CA LYS A 557 23.21 1.47 -13.88
C LYS A 557 21.96 2.27 -13.53
N THR A 558 20.95 2.23 -14.40
CA THR A 558 19.65 2.85 -14.20
C THR A 558 18.99 2.38 -12.90
N LEU A 559 18.90 1.07 -12.65
CA LEU A 559 18.33 0.53 -11.40
C LEU A 559 19.14 0.92 -10.16
N LYS A 560 20.47 1.03 -10.26
CA LYS A 560 21.31 1.52 -9.16
C LYS A 560 21.08 3.01 -8.87
N ALA A 561 20.94 3.81 -9.92
CA ALA A 561 20.60 5.22 -9.81
C ALA A 561 19.21 5.42 -9.18
N PHE A 562 18.22 4.63 -9.62
CA PHE A 562 16.89 4.59 -9.01
C PHE A 562 16.97 4.25 -7.52
N LYS A 563 17.65 3.15 -7.17
CA LYS A 563 17.81 2.75 -5.78
C LYS A 563 18.46 3.86 -4.94
N TYR A 564 19.50 4.51 -5.47
CA TYR A 564 20.14 5.62 -4.78
C TYR A 564 19.16 6.76 -4.53
N ILE A 565 18.34 7.11 -5.51
CA ILE A 565 17.29 8.11 -5.36
C ILE A 565 16.30 7.74 -4.26
N GLN A 566 15.78 6.50 -4.31
CA GLN A 566 14.85 6.00 -3.31
C GLN A 566 15.47 6.05 -1.91
N ASP A 567 16.73 5.63 -1.74
CA ASP A 567 17.41 5.60 -0.43
C ASP A 567 17.67 7.01 0.15
N HIS A 568 17.95 7.99 -0.71
CA HIS A 568 18.46 9.30 -0.28
C HIS A 568 17.46 10.45 -0.28
N PHE A 569 16.45 10.44 -1.16
CA PHE A 569 15.55 11.58 -1.35
C PHE A 569 14.09 11.27 -1.06
N VAL A 570 13.67 10.01 -1.22
CA VAL A 570 12.28 9.61 -1.01
C VAL A 570 12.05 9.30 0.47
N GLY A 571 11.05 9.96 1.05
CA GLY A 571 10.53 9.75 2.40
C GLY A 571 9.07 9.29 2.39
N ILE A 572 8.60 8.85 3.55
CA ILE A 572 7.21 8.43 3.77
C ILE A 572 6.71 9.10 5.05
N ILE A 573 5.60 9.81 4.97
CA ILE A 573 4.88 10.34 6.13
C ILE A 573 3.94 9.24 6.62
N LEU A 574 4.17 8.81 7.87
CA LEU A 574 3.52 7.66 8.48
C LEU A 574 3.74 6.41 7.63
N THR A 575 2.68 5.91 7.00
CA THR A 575 2.67 4.71 6.17
C THR A 575 1.95 4.93 4.84
N PHE A 576 1.61 6.18 4.48
CA PHE A 576 0.68 6.44 3.37
C PHE A 576 1.28 7.33 2.29
N GLU A 577 1.85 8.48 2.70
CA GLU A 577 2.19 9.54 1.77
C GLU A 577 3.68 9.52 1.44
N ILE A 578 3.98 9.35 0.16
CA ILE A 578 5.34 9.41 -0.37
C ILE A 578 5.69 10.87 -0.65
N VAL A 579 6.82 11.33 -0.12
CA VAL A 579 7.26 12.73 -0.20
C VAL A 579 8.77 12.82 -0.43
N ILE A 580 9.29 14.01 -0.68
CA ILE A 580 10.73 14.27 -0.51
C ILE A 580 11.04 14.40 0.98
N LYS A 581 12.14 13.77 1.46
CA LYS A 581 12.40 13.58 2.90
C LYS A 581 12.31 14.85 3.74
N HIS A 582 12.82 15.98 3.24
CA HIS A 582 12.80 17.24 4.01
C HIS A 582 11.40 17.86 4.14
N GLU A 583 10.44 17.47 3.31
CA GLU A 583 9.14 18.12 3.21
C GLU A 583 8.31 17.99 4.50
N ALA A 584 8.36 16.82 5.15
CA ALA A 584 7.64 16.58 6.41
C ALA A 584 8.02 17.60 7.50
N TYR A 585 9.30 17.97 7.60
CA TYR A 585 9.77 18.96 8.56
C TYR A 585 9.27 20.38 8.21
N GLN A 586 9.25 20.74 6.92
CA GLN A 586 8.71 22.05 6.48
C GLN A 586 7.22 22.16 6.81
N ARG A 587 6.43 21.12 6.53
CA ARG A 587 5.00 21.06 6.85
C ARG A 587 4.76 21.26 8.35
N ASN A 588 5.52 20.57 9.19
CA ASN A 588 5.48 20.76 10.65
C ASN A 588 5.83 22.19 11.06
N ILE A 589 6.92 22.76 10.55
CA ILE A 589 7.33 24.14 10.90
C ILE A 589 6.21 25.15 10.58
N VAL A 590 5.61 25.05 9.39
CA VAL A 590 4.51 25.95 8.99
C VAL A 590 3.31 25.83 9.93
N LEU A 591 2.88 24.60 10.24
CA LEU A 591 1.76 24.37 11.17
C LEU A 591 2.06 24.91 12.56
N LEU A 592 3.27 24.65 13.09
CA LEU A 592 3.67 25.10 14.42
C LEU A 592 3.71 26.63 14.52
N GLU A 593 4.17 27.33 13.48
CA GLU A 593 4.16 28.79 13.42
C GLU A 593 2.71 29.32 13.42
N GLN A 594 1.83 28.75 12.60
CA GLN A 594 0.41 29.14 12.56
C GLN A 594 -0.32 28.89 13.88
N ILE A 595 -0.06 27.75 14.53
CA ILE A 595 -0.60 27.40 15.85
C ILE A 595 -0.11 28.40 16.90
N THR A 596 1.18 28.73 16.88
CA THR A 596 1.77 29.71 17.79
C THR A 596 1.12 31.09 17.61
N ASP A 597 0.95 31.56 16.38
CA ASP A 597 0.30 32.83 16.06
C ASP A 597 -1.17 32.88 16.52
N ALA A 598 -1.89 31.77 16.35
CA ALA A 598 -3.27 31.63 16.84
C ALA A 598 -3.34 31.76 18.37
N LEU A 599 -2.46 31.07 19.10
CA LEU A 599 -2.40 31.13 20.56
C LEU A 599 -1.97 32.50 21.09
N GLU A 600 -1.00 33.16 20.45
CA GLU A 600 -0.60 34.52 20.77
C GLU A 600 -1.76 35.51 20.59
N SER A 601 -2.61 35.27 19.59
CA SER A 601 -3.85 36.02 19.36
C SER A 601 -4.99 35.62 20.31
N GLY A 602 -4.79 34.61 21.16
CA GLY A 602 -5.76 34.09 22.12
C GLY A 602 -6.83 33.18 21.52
N LYS A 603 -6.53 32.57 20.37
CA LYS A 603 -7.48 31.81 19.56
C LYS A 603 -7.21 30.31 19.60
N MET A 604 -8.03 29.60 20.37
CA MET A 604 -7.94 28.15 20.53
C MET A 604 -8.69 27.38 19.43
N SER A 605 -9.82 27.92 18.96
CA SER A 605 -10.63 27.38 17.86
C SER A 605 -11.20 28.52 17.00
N GLY A 606 -11.65 28.21 15.79
CA GLY A 606 -12.08 29.14 14.76
C GLY A 606 -12.98 28.52 13.69
N ASP A 607 -12.91 29.05 12.47
CA ASP A 607 -13.59 28.52 11.29
C ASP A 607 -12.55 28.22 10.19
N GLU A 608 -12.96 27.61 9.08
CA GLU A 608 -12.06 27.22 8.00
C GLU A 608 -11.23 28.38 7.41
N LYS A 609 -11.73 29.62 7.44
CA LYS A 609 -11.06 30.79 6.85
C LYS A 609 -10.10 31.46 7.82
N ASP A 610 -10.30 31.22 9.09
CA ASP A 610 -9.51 31.74 10.18
C ASP A 610 -9.50 30.65 11.26
N PRO A 611 -8.64 29.62 11.13
CA PRO A 611 -8.59 28.52 12.08
C PRO A 611 -7.94 28.96 13.40
N GLY A 612 -8.31 28.30 14.50
CA GLY A 612 -7.61 28.40 15.78
C GLY A 612 -6.54 27.32 15.94
N ALA A 613 -5.86 27.35 17.09
CA ALA A 613 -4.78 26.41 17.40
C ALA A 613 -5.18 24.93 17.28
N LEU A 614 -6.34 24.53 17.82
CA LEU A 614 -6.80 23.14 17.76
C LEU A 614 -7.33 22.73 16.38
N ASP A 615 -7.74 23.68 15.52
CA ASP A 615 -8.17 23.38 14.15
C ASP A 615 -6.99 23.09 13.22
N LEU A 616 -5.77 23.42 13.67
CA LEU A 616 -4.50 23.19 12.99
C LEU A 616 -3.69 22.06 13.62
N ALA A 617 -3.69 21.96 14.96
CA ALA A 617 -2.84 21.04 15.70
C ALA A 617 -3.07 19.56 15.33
N TRP A 618 -4.29 19.17 14.97
CA TRP A 618 -4.58 17.80 14.55
C TRP A 618 -3.79 17.36 13.31
N GLN A 619 -3.34 18.30 12.46
CA GLN A 619 -2.57 18.03 11.23
C GLN A 619 -1.08 17.82 11.49
N LEU A 620 -0.60 18.16 12.69
CA LEU A 620 0.81 18.00 13.06
C LEU A 620 1.24 16.55 12.89
N ASN A 621 2.51 16.36 12.55
CA ASN A 621 3.12 15.04 12.43
C ASN A 621 2.43 14.13 11.41
N GLY A 622 2.02 14.70 10.26
CA GLY A 622 1.30 13.95 9.24
C GLY A 622 -0.09 13.51 9.69
N SER A 623 -0.73 14.30 10.56
CA SER A 623 -2.01 14.01 11.21
C SER A 623 -2.00 12.95 12.32
N ALA A 624 -0.83 12.46 12.76
CA ALA A 624 -0.77 11.54 13.91
C ALA A 624 -1.31 12.17 15.21
N GLU A 625 -1.17 13.49 15.34
CA GLU A 625 -1.60 14.25 16.52
C GLU A 625 -3.13 14.19 16.73
N PHE A 626 -3.91 13.97 15.67
CA PHE A 626 -5.38 13.89 15.72
C PHE A 626 -5.88 12.88 16.77
N THR A 627 -5.19 11.75 16.93
CA THR A 627 -5.63 10.69 17.86
C THR A 627 -5.65 11.12 19.33
N TYR A 628 -4.86 12.13 19.71
CA TYR A 628 -4.86 12.69 21.07
C TYR A 628 -6.15 13.45 21.43
N TYR A 629 -7.04 13.68 20.46
CA TYR A 629 -8.35 14.31 20.69
C TYR A 629 -9.37 13.33 21.30
N SER A 630 -9.16 12.02 21.08
CA SER A 630 -10.13 10.97 21.43
C SER A 630 -9.57 9.91 22.37
N PHE A 631 -8.25 9.68 22.36
CA PHE A 631 -7.60 8.60 23.11
C PHE A 631 -6.65 9.11 24.19
N SER A 632 -6.37 8.28 25.19
CA SER A 632 -5.47 8.62 26.27
C SER A 632 -4.04 8.83 25.74
N PRO A 633 -3.25 9.77 26.28
CA PRO A 633 -1.87 10.00 25.84
C PRO A 633 -0.98 8.75 25.88
N GLU A 634 -1.22 7.83 26.82
CA GLU A 634 -0.55 6.53 26.90
C GLU A 634 -0.87 5.64 25.70
N THR A 635 -2.12 5.63 25.25
CA THR A 635 -2.60 4.89 24.07
C THR A 635 -1.97 5.42 22.80
N CYS A 636 -1.99 6.75 22.60
CA CYS A 636 -1.39 7.37 21.41
C CYS A 636 0.12 7.10 21.36
N LYS A 637 0.84 7.31 22.47
CA LYS A 637 2.29 7.04 22.55
C LYS A 637 2.65 5.57 22.30
N ALA A 638 1.82 4.64 22.75
CA ALA A 638 2.04 3.22 22.48
C ALA A 638 2.01 2.92 20.98
N ALA A 639 1.07 3.52 20.25
CA ALA A 639 0.99 3.37 18.81
C ALA A 639 2.10 4.14 18.07
N ASP A 640 2.36 5.40 18.44
CA ASP A 640 3.43 6.22 17.85
C ASP A 640 4.77 5.50 17.95
N SER A 641 5.01 4.76 19.05
CA SER A 641 6.25 3.99 19.24
C SER A 641 6.49 2.89 18.20
N THR A 642 5.49 2.51 17.41
CA THR A 642 5.62 1.50 16.35
C THR A 642 6.16 2.07 15.03
N LEU A 643 6.15 3.41 14.88
CA LEU A 643 6.53 4.11 13.66
C LEU A 643 8.04 4.44 13.55
N PHE A 644 8.79 4.31 14.64
CA PHE A 644 10.20 4.76 14.71
C PHE A 644 11.17 3.61 14.96
N GLU A 645 12.33 3.66 14.31
CA GLU A 645 13.38 2.63 14.45
C GLU A 645 13.97 2.63 15.87
N GLU A 646 14.03 3.77 16.54
CA GLU A 646 14.55 3.93 17.90
C GLU A 646 13.70 3.17 18.93
N THR A 647 12.39 3.10 18.71
CA THR A 647 11.43 2.46 19.61
C THR A 647 10.96 1.09 19.12
N ASN A 648 11.08 0.81 17.81
CA ASN A 648 10.67 -0.43 17.18
C ASN A 648 11.74 -0.97 16.21
N PRO A 649 12.95 -1.30 16.69
CA PRO A 649 14.08 -1.60 15.83
C PRO A 649 13.86 -2.83 14.94
N GLY A 650 14.16 -2.70 13.64
CA GLY A 650 14.04 -3.76 12.65
C GLY A 650 12.60 -4.16 12.31
N ARG A 651 11.63 -3.31 12.62
CA ARG A 651 10.20 -3.56 12.40
C ARG A 651 9.53 -2.57 11.44
N LEU A 652 10.30 -1.68 10.80
CA LEU A 652 9.75 -0.68 9.88
C LEU A 652 9.67 -1.17 8.42
N PHE A 653 10.28 -2.31 8.09
CA PHE A 653 10.20 -2.94 6.77
C PHE A 653 10.45 -1.93 5.64
N TRP A 654 9.51 -1.75 4.71
CA TRP A 654 9.60 -0.81 3.59
C TRP A 654 9.68 0.67 4.02
N GLY A 655 9.28 1.00 5.25
CA GLY A 655 9.48 2.31 5.88
C GLY A 655 10.87 2.56 6.50
N THR A 656 11.76 1.55 6.51
CA THR A 656 13.08 1.68 7.14
C THR A 656 13.89 2.82 6.50
N GLY A 657 14.22 3.84 7.29
CA GLY A 657 14.98 5.01 6.83
C GLY A 657 14.20 5.98 5.92
N LYS A 658 12.87 5.84 5.88
CA LYS A 658 11.95 6.67 5.09
C LYS A 658 11.14 7.67 5.93
N GLY A 659 10.88 7.36 7.20
CA GLY A 659 10.14 8.22 8.11
C GLY A 659 10.86 9.52 8.48
N PHE A 660 10.17 10.35 9.26
CA PHE A 660 10.68 11.61 9.81
C PHE A 660 10.43 11.69 11.31
N THR A 661 11.20 12.53 12.01
CA THR A 661 11.05 12.71 13.46
C THR A 661 9.91 13.69 13.77
N PHE A 662 8.94 13.25 14.57
CA PHE A 662 7.82 14.08 15.00
C PHE A 662 8.25 15.31 15.81
N ALA A 663 7.45 16.38 15.68
CA ALA A 663 7.45 17.50 16.60
C ALA A 663 6.88 17.05 17.95
N ASP A 664 7.61 17.29 19.04
CA ASP A 664 7.17 16.95 20.40
C ASP A 664 6.17 17.99 20.93
N THR A 665 4.89 17.80 20.60
CA THR A 665 3.80 18.74 20.89
C THR A 665 2.63 18.16 21.68
N SER A 666 2.56 16.84 21.86
CA SER A 666 1.42 16.16 22.48
C SER A 666 0.98 16.74 23.82
N GLU A 667 1.92 17.16 24.68
CA GLU A 667 1.60 17.80 25.96
C GLU A 667 0.84 19.13 25.78
N ALA A 668 1.22 19.93 24.78
CA ALA A 668 0.52 21.17 24.47
C ALA A 668 -0.89 20.88 23.93
N THR A 669 -1.02 19.92 23.02
CA THR A 669 -2.32 19.49 22.47
C THR A 669 -3.28 19.05 23.57
N VAL A 670 -2.84 18.16 24.46
CA VAL A 670 -3.64 17.68 25.61
C VAL A 670 -4.02 18.82 26.55
N SER A 671 -3.08 19.74 26.82
CA SER A 671 -3.36 20.92 27.65
C SER A 671 -4.42 21.84 27.03
N LEU A 672 -4.34 22.09 25.72
CA LEU A 672 -5.32 22.90 24.99
C LEU A 672 -6.70 22.24 24.99
N LEU A 673 -6.79 20.93 24.78
CA LEU A 673 -8.05 20.18 24.86
C LEU A 673 -8.68 20.27 26.25
N ALA A 674 -7.88 20.13 27.32
CA ALA A 674 -8.37 20.29 28.69
C ALA A 674 -8.88 21.72 28.95
N LYS A 675 -8.19 22.75 28.43
CA LYS A 675 -8.64 24.15 28.51
C LYS A 675 -9.93 24.37 27.73
N ALA A 676 -10.11 23.73 26.58
CA ALA A 676 -11.33 23.79 25.78
C ALA A 676 -12.52 23.17 26.52
N ALA A 677 -12.37 21.96 27.05
CA ALA A 677 -13.41 21.28 27.83
C ALA A 677 -13.82 22.08 29.09
N ALA A 678 -12.84 22.70 29.76
CA ALA A 678 -13.10 23.57 30.91
C ALA A 678 -13.86 24.86 30.53
N ALA A 679 -13.54 25.45 29.38
CA ALA A 679 -14.22 26.64 28.87
C ALA A 679 -15.67 26.35 28.45
N GLU A 680 -15.93 25.20 27.81
CA GLU A 680 -17.29 24.75 27.48
C GLU A 680 -18.12 24.52 28.74
N SER A 681 -17.53 23.85 29.73
CA SER A 681 -18.16 23.61 31.03
C SER A 681 -18.51 24.92 31.76
N ALA A 682 -17.64 25.94 31.67
CA ALA A 682 -17.88 27.26 32.25
C ALA A 682 -18.88 28.12 31.44
N GLY A 683 -18.96 27.91 30.12
CA GLY A 683 -19.89 28.59 29.22
C GLY A 683 -21.34 28.07 29.32
N ALA A 684 -21.53 26.83 29.79
CA ALA A 684 -22.84 26.24 30.06
C ALA A 684 -23.63 26.94 31.19
N ASP A 685 -22.96 27.78 32.00
CA ASP A 685 -23.59 28.61 33.05
C ASP A 685 -24.08 29.99 32.53
N GLY A 686 -24.04 30.23 31.22
CA GLY A 686 -24.74 31.35 30.59
C GLY A 686 -24.08 32.72 30.78
N ALA A 687 -22.90 32.93 30.20
CA ALA A 687 -22.43 34.24 29.70
C ALA A 687 -21.08 34.14 28.99
N GLY A 688 -21.02 34.50 27.71
CA GLY A 688 -19.84 35.15 27.14
C GLY A 688 -19.14 34.48 25.96
N GLN A 689 -19.82 34.39 24.80
CA GLN A 689 -19.11 34.45 23.52
C GLN A 689 -19.19 35.89 23.00
N GLY A 690 -18.05 36.58 22.97
CA GLY A 690 -17.91 37.87 22.31
C GLY A 690 -17.20 38.94 23.13
N ALA A 691 -15.87 39.01 23.02
CA ALA A 691 -15.11 40.26 23.03
C ALA A 691 -13.61 39.99 22.82
N ALA A 692 -13.08 40.21 21.62
CA ALA A 692 -11.64 40.37 21.43
C ALA A 692 -11.33 41.37 20.30
N SER A 693 -11.07 42.62 20.68
CA SER A 693 -10.39 43.62 19.85
C SER A 693 -9.22 44.19 20.65
N ALA A 694 -8.00 44.13 20.10
CA ALA A 694 -6.72 44.71 20.56
C ALA A 694 -6.21 44.38 21.98
N ALA A 695 -7.07 44.13 22.97
CA ALA A 695 -6.70 43.65 24.31
C ALA A 695 -6.63 42.10 24.41
N GLY A 696 -6.84 41.40 23.29
CA GLY A 696 -6.85 39.94 23.19
C GLY A 696 -5.46 39.32 23.11
N ALA A 697 -4.51 39.94 22.39
CA ALA A 697 -3.19 39.36 22.16
C ALA A 697 -2.33 39.28 23.44
N GLU A 698 -2.26 40.35 24.24
CA GLU A 698 -1.54 40.32 25.53
C GLU A 698 -2.16 39.32 26.52
N LYS A 699 -3.47 39.08 26.43
CA LYS A 699 -4.17 38.08 27.25
C LYS A 699 -4.00 36.66 26.72
N GLY A 700 -3.96 36.47 25.41
CA GLY A 700 -3.72 35.19 24.75
C GLY A 700 -2.33 34.65 25.04
N ALA A 701 -1.30 35.47 24.77
CA ALA A 701 0.09 35.14 25.08
C ALA A 701 0.33 34.80 26.56
N ALA A 702 -0.41 35.42 27.48
CA ALA A 702 -0.34 35.10 28.91
C ALA A 702 -1.13 33.82 29.27
N ALA A 703 -2.27 33.56 28.63
CA ALA A 703 -3.14 32.41 28.92
C ALA A 703 -2.60 31.08 28.38
N PHE A 704 -1.80 31.14 27.31
CA PHE A 704 -1.23 29.97 26.62
C PHE A 704 0.30 29.95 26.65
N ALA A 705 0.92 30.61 27.64
CA ALA A 705 2.37 30.80 27.70
C ALA A 705 3.15 29.47 27.69
N ASP A 706 2.64 28.44 28.38
CA ASP A 706 3.28 27.13 28.47
C ASP A 706 3.19 26.37 27.14
N GLU A 707 2.02 26.39 26.50
CA GLU A 707 1.83 25.75 25.18
C GLU A 707 2.64 26.45 24.09
N ILE A 708 2.62 27.79 24.06
CA ILE A 708 3.46 28.59 23.15
C ILE A 708 4.94 28.26 23.36
N ALA A 709 5.39 28.05 24.59
CA ALA A 709 6.77 27.66 24.87
C ALA A 709 7.09 26.25 24.36
N ILE A 710 6.15 25.31 24.37
CA ILE A 710 6.31 23.97 23.76
C ILE A 710 6.43 24.12 22.25
N TYR A 711 5.49 24.78 21.58
CA TYR A 711 5.50 24.93 20.13
C TYR A 711 6.75 25.65 19.62
N ARG A 712 7.22 26.71 20.30
CA ARG A 712 8.48 27.38 19.93
C ARG A 712 9.72 26.49 20.08
N ARG A 713 9.75 25.59 21.07
CA ARG A 713 10.83 24.59 21.18
C ARG A 713 10.74 23.58 20.05
N ALA A 714 9.53 23.13 19.71
CA ALA A 714 9.29 22.21 18.60
C ALA A 714 9.73 22.82 17.25
N ILE A 715 9.43 24.10 16.99
CA ILE A 715 9.90 24.82 15.78
C ILE A 715 11.43 24.77 15.70
N ALA A 716 12.13 25.12 16.78
CA ALA A 716 13.60 25.11 16.79
C ALA A 716 14.18 23.70 16.55
N ALA A 717 13.58 22.66 17.14
CA ALA A 717 14.00 21.28 16.94
C ALA A 717 13.74 20.80 15.49
N GLN A 718 12.57 21.12 14.94
CA GLN A 718 12.23 20.76 13.55
C GLN A 718 13.10 21.53 12.54
N GLN A 719 13.50 22.77 12.83
CA GLN A 719 14.48 23.51 12.02
C GLN A 719 15.88 22.84 12.02
N GLU A 720 16.33 22.32 13.16
CA GLU A 720 17.59 21.56 13.23
C GLU A 720 17.51 20.27 12.42
N LEU A 721 16.42 19.51 12.57
CA LEU A 721 16.17 18.28 11.80
C LEU A 721 16.04 18.53 10.30
N LEU A 722 15.35 19.61 9.91
CA LEU A 722 15.26 20.04 8.51
C LEU A 722 16.65 20.32 7.95
N LYS A 723 17.47 21.07 8.68
CA LYS A 723 18.83 21.38 8.27
C LYS A 723 19.65 20.10 8.08
N ASP A 724 19.62 19.18 9.03
CA ASP A 724 20.36 17.92 8.95
C ASP A 724 19.91 17.08 7.75
N SER A 725 18.59 17.01 7.50
CA SER A 725 18.01 16.31 6.35
C SER A 725 18.51 16.91 5.03
N MET A 726 18.43 18.23 4.89
CA MET A 726 18.82 18.92 3.65
C MET A 726 20.33 18.89 3.43
N GLU A 727 21.16 19.00 4.47
CA GLU A 727 22.62 18.83 4.34
C GLU A 727 22.98 17.39 3.89
N ALA A 728 22.24 16.38 4.36
CA ALA A 728 22.41 15.00 3.90
C ALA A 728 22.01 14.85 2.41
N GLU A 729 20.92 15.48 1.98
CA GLU A 729 20.47 15.50 0.58
C GLU A 729 21.47 16.26 -0.32
N ILE A 730 21.99 17.42 0.08
CA ILE A 730 23.06 18.15 -0.63
C ILE A 730 24.28 17.25 -0.84
N LYS A 731 24.70 16.55 0.21
CA LYS A 731 25.82 15.61 0.13
C LYS A 731 25.50 14.47 -0.82
N ALA A 732 24.28 13.93 -0.78
CA ALA A 732 23.85 12.84 -1.64
C ALA A 732 23.79 13.27 -3.12
N MET A 733 23.24 14.45 -3.43
CA MET A 733 23.22 15.04 -4.78
C MET A 733 24.63 15.25 -5.31
N ASN A 734 25.54 15.76 -4.47
CA ASN A 734 26.95 15.94 -4.84
C ASN A 734 27.71 14.63 -5.05
N ALA A 735 27.33 13.55 -4.36
CA ALA A 735 27.92 12.23 -4.50
C ALA A 735 27.29 11.40 -5.63
N PHE A 736 26.13 11.81 -6.15
CA PHE A 736 25.45 11.14 -7.26
C PHE A 736 26.32 11.14 -8.51
N SER A 737 26.57 9.95 -9.07
CA SER A 737 27.39 9.74 -10.27
C SER A 737 27.05 8.39 -10.88
N ILE A 738 27.01 8.31 -12.22
CA ILE A 738 26.45 7.18 -13.00
C ILE A 738 27.52 6.36 -13.75
#